data_AF-A0A409WZD1-F1
#
_entry.id   AF-A0A409WZD1-F1
#
_cell.length_a   1.000
_cell.length_b   1.000
_cell.length_c   1.000
_cell.angle_alpha   90.00
_cell.angle_beta   90.00
_cell.angle_gamma   90.00
#
_symmetry.space_group_name_H-M   'P 1'
#
loop_
_entity.id
_entity.type
_entity.pdbx_description
1 polymer ?
#
loop_
_entity_poly.entity_id
_entity_poly.type
_entity_poly.pdbx_seq_one_letter_code
_entity_poly.pdbx_strand_id
1 'polypeptide(L)'
;MSTPGEIMDREESDTTENISEGPVNTETALPDEIPTTTPSFPALLLLAQKLLVPPKEDIKETTEESTVLTDFQVPVSPASKNSPEDMLADIIKYVTILRDSVDLIPIKDEEAPTSTLPIGHIARYNADVRTYNVKDAAKKSITNFIDQLDQLGKIFGVLDALNAIDYNYAAIVSSSNDPPGVSATSSNAPSSSLSSTDSRTKEENIIKILHYHYSSIFSILEQSPATSFRRHFLTDEIFLRFSIHNSRQHLITLPENHITYPSCLSAMGLLMFHLYEVTWENTTLENGLLISAMALSKWPALPTYTMVTTSATIHTALSCGLRLIARRDGDVGHIENALGSLRTVWDGYKDLPDQSPEMGTSRRSLREELGMCLLEHYRLSGQLEHLNQSIEHLQALLHHMKDNNHTPEQPIISNLGMAYLSRFLHCGDVEDLDRALYLGQPSVPIFDDDDSAAINYLFAMTLAERFKMTLDTPDLDKAIQHCRNAISLVRPFHPLLHQYRSSLACILYARYEAHKLGEDLQSALEVIDAAVTDDTTNHPGQYMYVPSKAIQGYLLSVRGESTGDLAAIENGISLISRARRDYFGPVYLESHIENYLSNAFLYLFRAKKDSADLETAVHHASLAFEKAPDNSPYRFKYGLNLGNLLFQLHQSSKSSQCDDALALFRFVSMSSTFPSIRLEAALQWANAAEASNYEYQVAHDALAMALDIIPLLASLEHRMPVQYKILSSQKCAIPIRAAAYSIDEGDIIKSIHYLEKGRNIMWAQALNLRAGYMLSRGDEREREFKLLSRRLSNMRHGESLIPSSSEKLEENIRHLPPDHFSRIPPEISSVLGRVIGIYRDNYSILVQQQGTNKTNQFLTSFKEHRGQARDLFLDSSVHSSAKRWHELISTFPDLQESLYFSEKQRADLMRIVTKGPIIIINAHGIRCDAIIVSARSEAVDVSFTHLHLPDISGDEIQAWAETLREGMNSFYVGDIPLPQYESNYLVPILRGLWKGLACPILDHLRQIGDVKRVWWYPTGPLMFLPIHAASPCEEDKPGLLDLLISSYVPSLHSLIRASKSPQLPLKVLAVGLPDTPGFSSLKYVDKEMKELKKHFRGSPDSLVTLIGEEANIYPVINSLPDYTGLHFSCHAYQDEEYPFNSSFCLQNGPLKLSKLIDVDLSRVQFAFLSACLTSAGDTNLPDECIHLAAGMQFAGVRSVVATMSSVDDKLAAGMASKVYGYLLRNGIENADPTETAEALFEAIKETRKRKIPLAYVVPYIHLGI
;
A
#
# COMPACT_ATOMS: atom_id res chain seq x y z
N MET A 1 7.34 1.95 67.82
CA MET A 1 6.78 2.37 69.12
C MET A 1 5.37 2.88 68.87
N SER A 2 4.42 2.33 69.63
CA SER A 2 3.00 2.74 69.83
C SER A 2 2.05 2.84 68.62
N THR A 3 1.33 1.73 68.38
CA THR A 3 -0.10 1.65 67.99
C THR A 3 -1.01 1.93 69.23
N PRO A 4 -2.37 1.79 69.24
CA PRO A 4 -3.43 1.54 68.21
C PRO A 4 -4.78 2.33 68.40
N GLY A 5 -5.75 2.09 67.49
CA GLY A 5 -7.22 2.04 67.76
C GLY A 5 -8.02 3.30 67.36
N GLU A 6 -9.24 3.26 66.81
CA GLU A 6 -10.26 2.21 66.64
C GLU A 6 -11.28 2.64 65.56
N ILE A 7 -11.99 1.65 65.02
CA ILE A 7 -13.01 1.66 63.96
C ILE A 7 -14.41 1.84 64.58
N MET A 8 -15.36 2.53 63.91
CA MET A 8 -16.76 2.05 63.74
C MET A 8 -17.64 2.92 62.81
N ASP A 9 -18.07 2.29 61.72
CA ASP A 9 -19.44 2.14 61.18
C ASP A 9 -20.34 3.33 60.73
N ARG A 10 -20.51 3.38 59.39
CA ARG A 10 -21.72 3.19 58.56
C ARG A 10 -22.84 4.25 58.39
N GLU A 11 -23.34 4.22 57.14
CA GLU A 11 -24.64 4.68 56.59
C GLU A 11 -24.84 6.19 56.37
N GLU A 12 -25.66 6.67 55.44
CA GLU A 12 -26.04 6.34 54.06
C GLU A 12 -26.79 7.61 53.57
N SER A 13 -26.84 7.84 52.25
CA SER A 13 -27.86 8.64 51.54
C SER A 13 -27.93 10.18 51.64
N ASP A 14 -27.89 10.77 50.43
CA ASP A 14 -28.86 11.71 49.86
C ASP A 14 -28.96 13.19 50.31
N THR A 15 -28.61 14.02 49.31
CA THR A 15 -29.41 15.10 48.71
C THR A 15 -29.38 16.53 49.28
N THR A 16 -29.39 17.42 48.28
CA THR A 16 -29.91 18.81 48.23
C THR A 16 -29.07 19.94 48.82
N GLU A 17 -28.45 20.66 47.88
CA GLU A 17 -28.65 22.09 47.58
C GLU A 17 -28.77 23.13 48.70
N ASN A 18 -28.02 24.21 48.43
CA ASN A 18 -28.18 25.59 48.87
C ASN A 18 -27.74 25.91 50.31
N ILE A 19 -26.76 26.81 50.43
CA ILE A 19 -27.03 28.23 50.73
C ILE A 19 -25.73 29.04 50.62
N SER A 20 -25.93 30.25 50.10
CA SER A 20 -25.09 31.44 50.01
C SER A 20 -24.02 31.68 51.09
N GLU A 21 -22.91 32.25 50.67
CA GLU A 21 -22.14 33.19 51.51
C GLU A 21 -21.97 34.54 50.80
N GLY A 22 -22.42 35.59 51.49
CA GLY A 22 -22.04 36.98 51.27
C GLY A 22 -20.75 37.34 52.01
N PRO A 23 -20.27 38.59 51.87
CA PRO A 23 -18.87 38.88 51.59
C PRO A 23 -18.07 39.37 52.82
N VAL A 24 -16.74 39.26 52.75
CA VAL A 24 -15.84 40.04 53.60
C VAL A 24 -14.80 40.75 52.72
N ASN A 25 -14.83 42.09 52.82
CA ASN A 25 -13.88 43.03 52.25
C ASN A 25 -12.51 42.93 52.93
N THR A 26 -11.44 43.06 52.13
CA THR A 26 -10.26 43.86 52.51
C THR A 26 -9.64 44.48 51.25
N GLU A 27 -9.70 45.81 51.16
CA GLU A 27 -8.90 46.63 50.25
C GLU A 27 -7.47 46.77 50.76
N THR A 28 -6.49 46.69 49.86
CA THR A 28 -5.36 47.64 49.78
C THR A 28 -4.77 47.59 48.37
N ALA A 29 -4.72 48.75 47.71
CA ALA A 29 -4.29 48.96 46.34
C ALA A 29 -2.78 49.21 46.19
N LEU A 30 -2.22 48.86 45.02
CA LEU A 30 -1.16 49.55 44.23
C LEU A 30 -1.17 48.93 42.78
N PRO A 31 -0.67 49.62 41.74
CA PRO A 31 -1.34 49.71 40.43
C PRO A 31 -0.68 48.95 39.27
N ASP A 32 -1.51 48.71 38.25
CA ASP A 32 -1.24 48.43 36.82
C ASP A 32 -0.31 47.25 36.46
N GLU A 33 -0.89 46.04 36.48
CA GLU A 33 -0.52 44.96 35.56
C GLU A 33 -1.54 44.89 34.41
N ILE A 34 -1.02 44.87 33.18
CA ILE A 34 -1.77 44.71 31.94
C ILE A 34 -2.38 43.30 31.89
N PRO A 35 -3.70 43.11 31.74
CA PRO A 35 -4.28 41.77 31.70
C PRO A 35 -4.10 41.12 30.32
N THR A 36 -3.33 40.04 30.30
CA THR A 36 -3.19 39.05 29.21
C THR A 36 -4.36 38.07 29.20
N THR A 37 -5.58 38.56 28.92
CA THR A 37 -6.74 37.70 28.69
C THR A 37 -7.39 38.05 27.36
N THR A 38 -7.35 37.09 26.41
CA THR A 38 -8.14 37.10 25.18
C THR A 38 -9.63 37.24 25.51
N PRO A 39 -10.36 38.18 24.88
CA PRO A 39 -11.76 38.40 25.19
C PRO A 39 -12.62 37.22 24.70
N SER A 40 -13.56 36.79 25.53
CA SER A 40 -14.58 35.80 25.17
C SER A 40 -15.44 36.28 23.99
N PHE A 41 -16.06 35.37 23.22
CA PHE A 41 -16.92 35.70 22.07
C PHE A 41 -17.99 36.80 22.37
N PRO A 42 -18.64 36.84 23.56
CA PRO A 42 -19.51 37.95 23.94
C PRO A 42 -18.77 39.30 24.12
N ALA A 43 -17.51 39.29 24.57
CA ALA A 43 -16.70 40.49 24.75
C ALA A 43 -16.17 41.04 23.42
N LEU A 44 -15.86 40.19 22.43
CA LEU A 44 -15.58 40.61 21.04
C LEU A 44 -16.81 41.24 20.37
N LEU A 45 -18.01 40.68 20.63
CA LEU A 45 -19.28 41.25 20.19
C LEU A 45 -19.57 42.62 20.86
N LEU A 46 -19.18 42.79 22.12
CA LEU A 46 -19.31 44.05 22.88
C LEU A 46 -18.28 45.11 22.43
N LEU A 47 -17.08 44.70 22.01
CA LEU A 47 -16.05 45.59 21.45
C LEU A 47 -16.47 46.14 20.08
N ALA A 48 -17.11 45.32 19.24
CA ALA A 48 -17.70 45.73 17.97
C ALA A 48 -18.82 46.78 18.14
N GLN A 49 -19.58 46.71 19.23
CA GLN A 49 -20.60 47.71 19.57
C GLN A 49 -20.01 49.04 20.05
N LYS A 50 -18.82 49.05 20.66
CA LYS A 50 -18.16 50.26 21.18
C LYS A 50 -17.43 51.09 20.11
N LEU A 51 -17.09 50.51 18.97
CA LEU A 51 -16.41 51.20 17.86
C LEU A 51 -17.38 51.93 16.90
N LEU A 52 -18.69 51.94 17.19
CA LEU A 52 -19.76 52.47 16.33
C LEU A 52 -20.27 53.87 16.72
N VAL A 53 -19.44 54.77 17.27
CA VAL A 53 -19.85 56.17 17.52
C VAL A 53 -19.07 57.14 16.61
N PRO A 54 -19.73 57.92 15.73
CA PRO A 54 -19.05 58.85 14.83
C PRO A 54 -18.67 60.16 15.53
N PRO A 55 -17.52 60.79 15.22
CA PRO A 55 -17.32 62.20 15.53
C PRO A 55 -18.04 63.06 14.48
N LYS A 56 -18.80 64.07 14.96
CA LYS A 56 -19.26 65.19 14.16
C LYS A 56 -18.11 66.19 14.00
N GLU A 57 -17.80 66.62 12.77
CA GLU A 57 -17.89 68.04 12.38
C GLU A 57 -17.35 68.32 10.96
N ASP A 58 -18.12 69.21 10.31
CA ASP A 58 -17.90 70.07 9.14
C ASP A 58 -16.49 70.31 8.62
N ILE A 59 -16.26 70.10 7.31
CA ILE A 59 -15.29 70.87 6.52
C ILE A 59 -15.88 71.23 5.15
N LYS A 60 -15.74 72.52 4.83
CA LYS A 60 -16.15 73.26 3.64
C LYS A 60 -15.40 72.86 2.38
N GLU A 61 -16.10 73.04 1.26
CA GLU A 61 -15.60 73.07 -0.11
C GLU A 61 -14.35 73.94 -0.30
N THR A 62 -13.34 73.38 -0.97
CA THR A 62 -12.49 74.13 -1.89
C THR A 62 -12.19 73.25 -3.11
N THR A 63 -12.69 73.72 -4.24
CA THR A 63 -12.38 73.34 -5.61
C THR A 63 -10.92 73.61 -5.95
N GLU A 64 -10.24 72.66 -6.59
CA GLU A 64 -9.21 72.98 -7.57
C GLU A 64 -9.12 71.85 -8.61
N GLU A 65 -9.27 72.27 -9.87
CA GLU A 65 -9.26 71.45 -11.07
C GLU A 65 -7.84 70.96 -11.37
N SER A 66 -7.69 69.67 -11.70
CA SER A 66 -6.61 69.24 -12.60
C SER A 66 -7.19 68.37 -13.70
N THR A 67 -7.14 68.95 -14.88
CA THR A 67 -7.66 68.54 -16.17
C THR A 67 -6.95 67.32 -16.78
N VAL A 68 -7.67 66.73 -17.74
CA VAL A 68 -7.21 65.91 -18.88
C VAL A 68 -7.11 64.40 -18.61
N LEU A 69 -8.12 63.68 -19.09
CA LEU A 69 -8.00 62.68 -20.17
C LEU A 69 -9.43 62.27 -20.57
N THR A 70 -10.00 63.03 -21.50
CA THR A 70 -11.16 62.61 -22.28
C THR A 70 -10.70 61.56 -23.28
N ASP A 71 -11.36 60.40 -23.27
CA ASP A 71 -11.64 59.49 -24.39
C ASP A 71 -11.41 58.03 -23.99
N PHE A 72 -12.40 57.45 -23.31
CA PHE A 72 -12.59 56.00 -23.33
C PHE A 72 -14.07 55.70 -23.54
N GLN A 73 -14.40 55.26 -24.75
CA GLN A 73 -15.68 54.63 -25.04
C GLN A 73 -15.71 53.24 -24.38
N VAL A 74 -16.76 53.00 -23.62
CA VAL A 74 -17.12 51.69 -23.07
C VAL A 74 -17.35 50.72 -24.22
N PRO A 75 -16.69 49.54 -24.26
CA PRO A 75 -17.09 48.51 -25.20
C PRO A 75 -18.41 47.91 -24.72
N VAL A 76 -19.44 48.06 -25.55
CA VAL A 76 -20.67 47.27 -25.43
C VAL A 76 -20.28 45.80 -25.59
N SER A 77 -20.66 44.97 -24.61
CA SER A 77 -20.45 43.52 -24.59
C SER A 77 -20.74 42.86 -25.95
N PRO A 78 -19.77 42.18 -26.59
CA PRO A 78 -20.08 41.19 -27.60
C PRO A 78 -20.28 39.84 -26.91
N ALA A 79 -21.47 39.29 -27.05
CA ALA A 79 -21.69 37.87 -26.84
C ALA A 79 -20.75 37.07 -27.76
N SER A 80 -20.21 35.96 -27.24
CA SER A 80 -19.28 35.00 -27.85
C SER A 80 -17.80 35.43 -27.92
N LYS A 81 -17.06 35.10 -26.86
CA LYS A 81 -15.60 34.90 -26.89
C LYS A 81 -15.30 33.60 -26.16
N ASN A 82 -15.03 32.54 -26.92
CA ASN A 82 -14.87 31.17 -26.40
C ASN A 82 -13.47 30.58 -26.69
N SER A 83 -12.46 31.39 -26.99
CA SER A 83 -11.06 30.91 -27.06
C SER A 83 -10.33 31.19 -25.75
N PRO A 84 -9.43 30.29 -25.30
CA PRO A 84 -8.54 30.53 -24.16
C PRO A 84 -7.72 31.81 -24.32
N GLU A 85 -7.39 32.18 -25.56
CA GLU A 85 -6.63 33.39 -25.90
C GLU A 85 -7.42 34.68 -25.63
N ASP A 86 -8.73 34.69 -25.92
CA ASP A 86 -9.61 35.82 -25.62
C ASP A 86 -9.78 36.01 -24.10
N MET A 87 -9.95 34.91 -23.35
CA MET A 87 -10.02 34.95 -21.89
C MET A 87 -8.69 35.40 -21.27
N LEU A 88 -7.56 34.90 -21.79
CA LEU A 88 -6.23 35.28 -21.31
C LEU A 88 -5.92 36.74 -21.67
N ALA A 89 -6.31 37.22 -22.85
CA ALA A 89 -6.17 38.62 -23.24
C ALA A 89 -7.02 39.55 -22.36
N ASP A 90 -8.24 39.13 -22.01
CA ASP A 90 -9.07 39.87 -21.06
C ASP A 90 -8.46 39.85 -19.65
N ILE A 91 -7.94 38.71 -19.18
CA ILE A 91 -7.21 38.60 -17.90
C ILE A 91 -5.98 39.50 -17.89
N ILE A 92 -5.12 39.44 -18.91
CA ILE A 92 -3.91 40.29 -19.03
C ILE A 92 -4.32 41.77 -19.04
N LYS A 93 -5.38 42.13 -19.77
CA LYS A 93 -5.92 43.49 -19.81
C LYS A 93 -6.40 43.93 -18.42
N TYR A 94 -7.15 43.10 -17.70
CA TYR A 94 -7.62 43.42 -16.35
C TYR A 94 -6.49 43.52 -15.32
N VAL A 95 -5.50 42.62 -15.39
CA VAL A 95 -4.31 42.64 -14.53
C VAL A 95 -3.42 43.85 -14.84
N THR A 96 -3.35 44.26 -16.11
CA THR A 96 -2.66 45.49 -16.55
C THR A 96 -3.38 46.74 -16.03
N ILE A 97 -4.72 46.78 -16.10
CA ILE A 97 -5.51 47.86 -15.49
C ILE A 97 -5.29 47.90 -13.97
N LEU A 98 -5.22 46.75 -13.31
CA LEU A 98 -4.87 46.63 -11.88
C LEU A 98 -3.48 47.20 -11.58
N ARG A 99 -2.46 46.84 -12.36
CA ARG A 99 -1.09 47.38 -12.26
C ARG A 99 -1.07 48.90 -12.35
N ASP A 100 -1.78 49.45 -13.33
CA ASP A 100 -1.79 50.89 -13.62
C ASP A 100 -2.65 51.66 -12.61
N SER A 101 -3.65 51.01 -12.01
CA SER A 101 -4.49 51.58 -10.95
C SER A 101 -3.77 51.65 -9.59
N VAL A 102 -2.63 50.95 -9.40
CA VAL A 102 -1.83 51.02 -8.16
C VAL A 102 -1.37 52.46 -7.85
N ASP A 103 -1.15 53.29 -8.88
CA ASP A 103 -0.73 54.69 -8.74
C ASP A 103 -1.84 55.64 -8.29
N LEU A 104 -3.10 55.26 -8.48
CA LEU A 104 -4.27 56.07 -8.16
C LEU A 104 -4.76 55.87 -6.72
N ILE A 105 -4.12 54.96 -5.98
CA ILE A 105 -4.53 54.58 -4.62
C ILE A 105 -3.72 55.42 -3.62
N PRO A 106 -4.37 56.11 -2.67
CA PRO A 106 -3.71 56.94 -1.67
C PRO A 106 -3.10 56.07 -0.56
N ILE A 107 -2.17 55.19 -0.92
CA ILE A 107 -1.25 54.56 0.02
C ILE A 107 -0.21 55.64 0.31
N LYS A 108 -0.13 56.13 1.56
CA LYS A 108 1.02 56.95 1.97
C LYS A 108 2.28 56.15 1.68
N ASP A 109 3.26 56.76 1.04
CA ASP A 109 4.56 56.13 0.75
C ASP A 109 5.33 55.95 2.08
N GLU A 110 4.83 55.08 2.97
CA GLU A 110 5.52 54.70 4.19
C GLU A 110 6.46 53.54 3.84
N GLU A 111 7.75 53.77 4.09
CA GLU A 111 8.82 52.80 3.92
C GLU A 111 8.55 51.59 4.82
N ALA A 112 8.12 50.47 4.24
CA ALA A 112 7.92 49.25 5.01
C ALA A 112 9.29 48.59 5.28
N PRO A 113 9.60 48.20 6.54
CA PRO A 113 10.80 47.42 6.83
C PRO A 113 10.74 46.08 6.09
N THR A 114 11.87 45.64 5.56
CA THR A 114 12.03 44.41 4.75
C THR A 114 11.64 43.11 5.47
N SER A 115 11.28 43.17 6.75
CA SER A 115 10.76 42.06 7.55
C SER A 115 9.35 41.61 7.16
N THR A 116 8.63 42.35 6.31
CA THR A 116 7.26 42.02 5.85
C THR A 116 7.21 41.40 4.45
N LEU A 117 8.31 40.81 3.97
CA LEU A 117 8.38 40.14 2.67
C LEU A 117 8.85 38.69 2.83
N PRO A 118 8.41 37.75 1.96
CA PRO A 118 8.91 36.39 1.96
C PRO A 118 10.43 36.38 1.72
N ILE A 119 11.19 35.98 2.74
CA ILE A 119 12.67 35.91 2.75
C ILE A 119 13.22 35.12 1.53
N GLY A 120 12.41 34.23 0.95
CA GLY A 120 12.81 33.38 -0.19
C GLY A 120 12.98 34.07 -1.54
N HIS A 121 12.27 35.17 -1.83
CA HIS A 121 12.37 35.82 -3.15
C HIS A 121 13.52 36.83 -3.25
N ILE A 122 14.04 37.33 -2.13
CA ILE A 122 15.09 38.36 -2.08
C ILE A 122 16.49 37.73 -2.25
N ALA A 123 16.66 36.44 -1.92
CA ALA A 123 17.97 35.77 -1.97
C ALA A 123 18.56 35.60 -3.38
N ARG A 124 17.78 35.80 -4.46
CA ARG A 124 18.28 35.68 -5.84
C ARG A 124 18.71 37.00 -6.50
N TYR A 125 18.43 38.16 -5.91
CA TYR A 125 18.80 39.45 -6.52
C TYR A 125 19.22 40.51 -5.48
N ASN A 126 20.55 40.70 -5.41
CA ASN A 126 21.29 41.88 -4.92
C ASN A 126 21.21 42.27 -3.42
N ALA A 127 22.41 42.52 -2.88
CA ALA A 127 22.71 42.88 -1.50
C ALA A 127 22.41 44.36 -1.12
N ASP A 128 21.62 45.11 -1.90
CA ASP A 128 21.54 46.58 -1.77
C ASP A 128 20.13 47.15 -1.49
N VAL A 129 19.10 46.35 -1.18
CA VAL A 129 17.75 46.89 -0.94
C VAL A 129 17.42 46.92 0.55
N ARG A 130 17.78 48.02 1.23
CA ARG A 130 17.41 48.27 2.64
C ARG A 130 16.10 49.01 2.85
N THR A 131 15.42 49.42 1.79
CA THR A 131 14.12 50.11 1.83
C THR A 131 13.44 49.87 0.49
N TYR A 132 12.18 49.46 0.48
CA TYR A 132 11.47 49.17 -0.75
C TYR A 132 10.02 49.67 -0.66
N ASN A 133 9.59 50.41 -1.69
CA ASN A 133 8.30 51.11 -1.74
C ASN A 133 7.17 50.12 -2.06
N VAL A 134 6.20 49.94 -1.16
CA VAL A 134 5.06 49.00 -1.28
C VAL A 134 4.33 49.09 -2.64
N LYS A 135 4.23 50.27 -3.26
CA LYS A 135 3.64 50.42 -4.60
C LYS A 135 4.50 49.78 -5.69
N ASP A 136 5.82 49.87 -5.60
CA ASP A 136 6.76 49.46 -6.65
C ASP A 136 6.94 47.94 -6.81
N ALA A 137 6.75 47.14 -5.76
CA ALA A 137 6.71 45.66 -5.81
C ALA A 137 5.32 45.08 -5.74
N ALA A 138 4.29 45.84 -5.37
CA ALA A 138 2.95 45.51 -5.87
C ALA A 138 2.96 45.55 -7.40
N LYS A 139 3.46 46.65 -8.01
CA LYS A 139 3.74 46.70 -9.45
C LYS A 139 4.72 45.62 -9.89
N LYS A 140 5.79 45.39 -9.11
CA LYS A 140 6.73 44.26 -9.15
C LYS A 140 6.08 42.92 -9.46
N SER A 141 5.31 42.46 -8.49
CA SER A 141 4.67 41.15 -8.46
C SER A 141 3.61 41.07 -9.55
N ILE A 142 2.78 42.12 -9.71
CA ILE A 142 1.78 42.18 -10.79
C ILE A 142 2.45 42.16 -12.18
N THR A 143 3.60 42.82 -12.35
CA THR A 143 4.37 42.81 -13.62
C THR A 143 5.00 41.46 -13.87
N ASN A 144 5.64 40.84 -12.88
CA ASN A 144 6.17 39.48 -12.99
C ASN A 144 5.05 38.48 -13.33
N PHE A 145 3.85 38.68 -12.77
CA PHE A 145 2.68 37.87 -13.05
C PHE A 145 2.12 38.12 -14.47
N ILE A 146 2.07 39.37 -14.93
CA ILE A 146 1.77 39.70 -16.33
C ILE A 146 2.78 39.02 -17.25
N ASP A 147 4.08 39.05 -16.92
CA ASP A 147 5.13 38.40 -17.71
C ASP A 147 4.97 36.87 -17.73
N GLN A 148 4.57 36.26 -16.63
CA GLN A 148 4.24 34.82 -16.56
C GLN A 148 2.99 34.47 -17.38
N LEU A 149 1.95 35.31 -17.35
CA LEU A 149 0.75 35.14 -18.17
C LEU A 149 1.03 35.36 -19.66
N ASP A 150 1.91 36.29 -19.99
CA ASP A 150 2.36 36.54 -21.36
C ASP A 150 3.26 35.39 -21.87
N GLN A 151 4.04 34.75 -20.98
CA GLN A 151 4.75 33.50 -21.28
C GLN A 151 3.78 32.31 -21.46
N LEU A 152 2.75 32.17 -20.62
CA LEU A 152 1.70 31.17 -20.79
C LEU A 152 0.91 31.40 -22.08
N GLY A 153 0.59 32.65 -22.42
CA GLY A 153 -0.03 33.02 -23.69
C GLY A 153 0.85 32.67 -24.90
N LYS A 154 2.17 32.80 -24.78
CA LYS A 154 3.13 32.30 -25.79
C LYS A 154 3.18 30.77 -25.84
N ILE A 155 3.00 30.06 -24.73
CA ILE A 155 2.92 28.59 -24.71
C ILE A 155 1.61 28.10 -25.36
N PHE A 156 0.48 28.78 -25.13
CA PHE A 156 -0.79 28.52 -25.84
C PHE A 156 -0.68 28.87 -27.32
N GLY A 157 -0.03 29.97 -27.69
CA GLY A 157 0.30 30.31 -29.07
C GLY A 157 1.26 29.32 -29.75
N VAL A 158 2.13 28.65 -28.97
CA VAL A 158 2.97 27.53 -29.45
C VAL A 158 2.16 26.24 -29.60
N LEU A 159 1.19 25.98 -28.73
CA LEU A 159 0.22 24.88 -28.89
C LEU A 159 -0.68 25.10 -30.11
N ASP A 160 -1.06 26.35 -30.41
CA ASP A 160 -1.79 26.70 -31.62
C ASP A 160 -0.91 26.76 -32.87
N ALA A 161 0.39 27.09 -32.75
CA ALA A 161 1.36 26.91 -33.85
C ALA A 161 1.64 25.42 -34.13
N LEU A 162 1.59 24.55 -33.11
CA LEU A 162 1.67 23.10 -33.25
C LEU A 162 0.36 22.52 -33.83
N ASN A 163 -0.80 23.09 -33.51
CA ASN A 163 -2.09 22.75 -34.16
C ASN A 163 -2.19 23.32 -35.59
N ALA A 164 -1.56 24.46 -35.88
CA ALA A 164 -1.55 25.09 -37.20
C ALA A 164 -0.61 24.39 -38.21
N ILE A 165 0.31 23.55 -37.74
CA ILE A 165 1.13 22.68 -38.60
C ILE A 165 0.29 21.50 -39.17
N ASP A 166 -0.91 21.24 -38.65
CA ASP A 166 -1.79 20.17 -39.13
C ASP A 166 -2.95 20.65 -40.04
N TYR A 167 -2.98 21.94 -40.40
CA TYR A 167 -4.02 22.54 -41.26
C TYR A 167 -3.44 23.21 -42.51
N ASN A 168 -2.95 22.39 -43.45
CA ASN A 168 -2.84 22.81 -44.86
C ASN A 168 -2.88 21.61 -45.82
N TYR A 169 -4.05 20.96 -45.89
CA TYR A 169 -4.51 20.31 -47.12
C TYR A 169 -5.80 21.02 -47.55
N ALA A 170 -5.58 22.12 -48.26
CA ALA A 170 -6.50 22.92 -49.06
C ALA A 170 -7.75 22.13 -49.53
N ALA A 171 -8.95 22.65 -49.29
CA ALA A 171 -9.58 23.56 -50.24
C ALA A 171 -9.37 23.11 -51.70
N ILE A 172 -10.34 22.38 -52.26
CA ILE A 172 -10.62 22.36 -53.70
C ILE A 172 -12.08 21.91 -53.88
N VAL A 173 -12.90 22.90 -54.27
CA VAL A 173 -13.84 22.82 -55.40
C VAL A 173 -15.23 22.23 -55.14
N SER A 174 -16.17 23.17 -55.00
CA SER A 174 -17.46 23.32 -55.71
C SER A 174 -18.47 22.15 -55.65
N SER A 175 -19.77 22.40 -55.45
CA SER A 175 -20.55 23.19 -56.38
C SER A 175 -22.01 23.33 -55.90
N SER A 176 -22.50 24.57 -56.02
CA SER A 176 -23.71 24.96 -56.78
C SER A 176 -25.13 24.66 -56.27
N ASN A 177 -25.86 25.78 -56.12
CA ASN A 177 -27.17 26.09 -56.70
C ASN A 177 -28.41 26.15 -55.80
N ASP A 178 -28.63 27.37 -55.29
CA ASP A 178 -29.65 28.32 -55.77
C ASP A 178 -31.05 28.44 -55.09
N PRO A 179 -31.66 29.67 -55.14
CA PRO A 179 -32.53 30.30 -54.13
C PRO A 179 -33.93 30.63 -54.77
N PRO A 180 -34.71 31.73 -54.51
CA PRO A 180 -34.68 32.83 -53.52
C PRO A 180 -36.07 33.24 -52.92
N GLY A 181 -36.10 34.26 -52.03
CA GLY A 181 -37.37 34.92 -51.68
C GLY A 181 -37.38 36.08 -50.65
N VAL A 182 -37.00 37.28 -51.11
CA VAL A 182 -37.60 38.62 -50.80
C VAL A 182 -37.26 39.38 -49.49
N SER A 183 -37.16 40.69 -49.71
CA SER A 183 -36.55 41.83 -49.02
C SER A 183 -37.46 42.67 -48.10
N ALA A 184 -36.81 43.33 -47.12
CA ALA A 184 -36.87 44.75 -46.71
C ALA A 184 -38.19 45.53 -46.57
N THR A 185 -38.29 46.34 -45.49
CA THR A 185 -38.42 47.83 -45.48
C THR A 185 -38.63 48.35 -44.04
N SER A 186 -37.76 49.26 -43.54
CA SER A 186 -38.01 50.72 -43.31
C SER A 186 -38.85 51.02 -42.05
N SER A 187 -38.71 52.05 -41.22
CA SER A 187 -37.97 53.32 -41.22
C SER A 187 -38.35 54.10 -39.92
N ASN A 188 -37.64 55.21 -39.68
CA ASN A 188 -38.04 56.42 -38.93
C ASN A 188 -37.53 56.64 -37.49
N ALA A 189 -36.57 57.57 -37.41
CA ALA A 189 -36.22 58.44 -36.28
C ALA A 189 -37.39 59.41 -35.91
N PRO A 190 -37.39 60.24 -34.82
CA PRO A 190 -36.33 61.24 -34.58
C PRO A 190 -36.05 61.76 -33.13
N SER A 191 -34.86 62.37 -33.00
CA SER A 191 -34.42 63.56 -32.21
C SER A 191 -35.23 64.15 -31.03
N SER A 192 -34.57 64.46 -29.90
CA SER A 192 -33.96 65.78 -29.57
C SER A 192 -33.80 66.09 -28.07
N SER A 193 -32.62 66.68 -27.75
CA SER A 193 -32.27 67.70 -26.73
C SER A 193 -32.36 67.47 -25.21
N LEU A 194 -31.16 67.54 -24.60
CA LEU A 194 -30.73 68.32 -23.42
C LEU A 194 -31.49 68.19 -22.08
N SER A 195 -30.81 67.67 -21.05
CA SER A 195 -30.20 68.51 -20.00
C SER A 195 -29.70 67.67 -18.82
N SER A 196 -28.69 68.22 -18.16
CA SER A 196 -27.92 67.70 -17.02
C SER A 196 -28.73 67.40 -15.76
N THR A 197 -28.54 66.20 -15.21
CA THR A 197 -28.53 65.74 -13.81
C THR A 197 -28.22 64.23 -13.93
N ASP A 198 -27.25 63.60 -13.28
CA ASP A 198 -27.00 63.53 -11.85
C ASP A 198 -25.57 63.01 -11.64
N SER A 199 -24.78 63.68 -10.80
CA SER A 199 -23.47 63.24 -10.32
C SER A 199 -23.51 61.90 -9.55
N ARG A 200 -24.69 61.45 -9.12
CA ARG A 200 -24.92 60.16 -8.44
C ARG A 200 -24.72 58.92 -9.32
N THR A 201 -24.85 59.04 -10.65
CA THR A 201 -24.72 57.89 -11.55
C THR A 201 -23.26 57.52 -11.86
N LYS A 202 -22.30 58.40 -11.56
CA LYS A 202 -20.86 58.15 -11.81
C LYS A 202 -20.18 57.39 -10.67
N GLU A 203 -20.55 57.64 -9.42
CA GLU A 203 -20.16 56.78 -8.29
C GLU A 203 -20.84 55.41 -8.39
N GLU A 204 -22.13 55.34 -8.75
CA GLU A 204 -22.80 54.07 -9.06
C GLU A 204 -22.12 53.30 -10.21
N ASN A 205 -21.49 53.97 -11.17
CA ASN A 205 -20.77 53.31 -12.26
C ASN A 205 -19.37 52.88 -11.88
N ILE A 206 -18.64 53.62 -11.02
CA ILE A 206 -17.35 53.16 -10.45
C ILE A 206 -17.58 52.02 -9.46
N ILE A 207 -18.66 52.08 -8.66
CA ILE A 207 -19.11 51.01 -7.78
C ILE A 207 -19.62 49.83 -8.60
N LYS A 208 -20.35 50.01 -9.71
CA LYS A 208 -20.70 48.91 -10.63
C LYS A 208 -19.48 48.34 -11.34
N ILE A 209 -18.47 49.14 -11.68
CA ILE A 209 -17.23 48.69 -12.29
C ILE A 209 -16.38 47.92 -11.28
N LEU A 210 -16.26 48.36 -10.02
CA LEU A 210 -15.55 47.65 -8.95
C LEU A 210 -16.32 46.44 -8.42
N HIS A 211 -17.65 46.50 -8.35
CA HIS A 211 -18.53 45.37 -8.02
C HIS A 211 -18.56 44.34 -9.15
N TYR A 212 -18.55 44.79 -10.40
CA TYR A 212 -18.33 43.95 -11.57
C TYR A 212 -16.90 43.42 -11.58
N HIS A 213 -15.86 44.16 -11.19
CA HIS A 213 -14.50 43.62 -11.11
C HIS A 213 -14.30 42.68 -9.93
N TYR A 214 -14.94 42.87 -8.78
CA TYR A 214 -14.80 41.97 -7.62
C TYR A 214 -15.66 40.71 -7.81
N SER A 215 -16.92 40.87 -8.24
CA SER A 215 -17.77 39.75 -8.63
C SER A 215 -17.23 39.03 -9.85
N SER A 216 -16.66 39.72 -10.85
CA SER A 216 -16.07 39.07 -12.04
C SER A 216 -14.68 38.55 -11.74
N ILE A 217 -13.83 39.14 -10.91
CA ILE A 217 -12.55 38.52 -10.55
C ILE A 217 -12.84 37.27 -9.71
N PHE A 218 -13.71 37.31 -8.70
CA PHE A 218 -14.05 36.11 -7.94
C PHE A 218 -14.85 35.09 -8.77
N SER A 219 -15.79 35.52 -9.62
CA SER A 219 -16.52 34.67 -10.57
C SER A 219 -15.63 34.12 -11.68
N ILE A 220 -14.66 34.88 -12.20
CA ILE A 220 -13.68 34.42 -13.20
C ILE A 220 -12.66 33.52 -12.51
N LEU A 221 -12.29 33.76 -11.26
CA LEU A 221 -11.44 32.87 -10.47
C LEU A 221 -12.17 31.58 -10.04
N GLU A 222 -13.49 31.62 -9.84
CA GLU A 222 -14.35 30.44 -9.61
C GLU A 222 -14.72 29.70 -10.90
N GLN A 223 -14.86 30.41 -12.03
CA GLN A 223 -15.19 29.83 -13.34
C GLN A 223 -13.94 29.48 -14.16
N SER A 224 -12.75 29.92 -13.75
CA SER A 224 -11.50 29.60 -14.43
C SER A 224 -11.13 28.14 -14.15
N PRO A 225 -10.93 27.32 -15.19
CA PRO A 225 -10.52 25.93 -15.03
C PRO A 225 -9.07 25.77 -14.52
N ALA A 226 -8.32 26.87 -14.34
CA ALA A 226 -6.94 26.86 -13.84
C ALA A 226 -6.89 27.21 -12.34
N THR A 227 -7.03 26.19 -11.49
CA THR A 227 -6.87 26.25 -10.02
C THR A 227 -5.56 26.91 -9.56
N SER A 228 -4.49 26.78 -10.35
CA SER A 228 -3.18 27.41 -10.09
C SER A 228 -3.21 28.95 -10.11
N PHE A 229 -4.02 29.55 -10.98
CA PHE A 229 -4.16 31.00 -11.12
C PHE A 229 -4.85 31.61 -9.89
N ARG A 230 -5.91 30.97 -9.38
CA ARG A 230 -6.61 31.35 -8.16
C ARG A 230 -5.71 31.28 -6.92
N ARG A 231 -4.86 30.25 -6.85
CA ARG A 231 -4.00 30.01 -5.69
C ARG A 231 -2.80 30.96 -5.60
N HIS A 232 -2.21 31.38 -6.73
CA HIS A 232 -1.13 32.39 -6.72
C HIS A 232 -1.59 33.70 -6.05
N PHE A 233 -2.81 34.14 -6.35
CA PHE A 233 -3.42 35.32 -5.70
C PHE A 233 -3.71 35.12 -4.21
N LEU A 234 -4.12 33.93 -3.80
CA LEU A 234 -4.44 33.63 -2.40
C LEU A 234 -3.20 33.31 -1.54
N THR A 235 -2.01 33.25 -2.13
CA THR A 235 -0.76 32.89 -1.44
C THR A 235 0.32 33.98 -1.50
N ASP A 236 0.15 35.01 -2.33
CA ASP A 236 0.99 36.20 -2.38
C ASP A 236 0.56 37.21 -1.28
N GLU A 237 1.44 37.44 -0.31
CA GLU A 237 1.22 38.37 0.80
C GLU A 237 0.87 39.80 0.33
N ILE A 238 1.57 40.31 -0.68
CA ILE A 238 1.38 41.67 -1.18
C ILE A 238 -0.01 41.79 -1.80
N PHE A 239 -0.41 40.79 -2.59
CA PHE A 239 -1.74 40.77 -3.19
C PHE A 239 -2.86 40.62 -2.15
N LEU A 240 -2.66 39.78 -1.12
CA LEU A 240 -3.61 39.62 -0.02
C LEU A 240 -3.79 40.93 0.76
N ARG A 241 -2.68 41.58 1.16
CA ARG A 241 -2.72 42.88 1.85
C ARG A 241 -3.37 43.97 1.00
N PHE A 242 -3.09 44.00 -0.31
CA PHE A 242 -3.72 44.91 -1.26
C PHE A 242 -5.24 44.66 -1.40
N SER A 243 -5.64 43.40 -1.51
CA SER A 243 -7.05 42.99 -1.63
C SER A 243 -7.84 43.30 -0.36
N ILE A 244 -7.24 43.10 0.82
CA ILE A 244 -7.82 43.49 2.11
C ILE A 244 -7.97 45.01 2.18
N HIS A 245 -6.95 45.77 1.76
CA HIS A 245 -7.02 47.24 1.73
C HIS A 245 -8.17 47.74 0.84
N ASN A 246 -8.29 47.22 -0.38
CA ASN A 246 -9.37 47.60 -1.29
C ASN A 246 -10.75 47.18 -0.79
N SER A 247 -10.86 45.97 -0.21
CA SER A 247 -12.11 45.50 0.41
C SER A 247 -12.54 46.41 1.55
N ARG A 248 -11.58 46.88 2.36
CA ARG A 248 -11.82 47.87 3.43
C ARG A 248 -12.29 49.22 2.88
N GLN A 249 -11.65 49.75 1.84
CA GLN A 249 -12.08 51.01 1.21
C GLN A 249 -13.50 50.90 0.62
N HIS A 250 -13.80 49.76 0.01
CA HIS A 250 -15.14 49.48 -0.49
C HIS A 250 -16.19 49.44 0.63
N LEU A 251 -15.89 48.77 1.75
CA LEU A 251 -16.79 48.70 2.91
C LEU A 251 -17.02 50.06 3.59
N ILE A 252 -16.06 50.98 3.53
CA ILE A 252 -16.23 52.37 4.03
C ILE A 252 -17.24 53.15 3.19
N THR A 253 -17.30 52.89 1.88
CA THR A 253 -18.19 53.60 0.94
C THR A 253 -19.55 52.91 0.77
N LEU A 254 -19.67 51.66 1.20
CA LEU A 254 -20.90 50.86 1.11
C LEU A 254 -21.77 51.03 2.37
N PRO A 255 -23.05 51.43 2.26
CA PRO A 255 -23.94 51.53 3.41
C PRO A 255 -24.10 50.18 4.15
N GLU A 256 -24.12 50.19 5.49
CA GLU A 256 -24.26 48.95 6.29
C GLU A 256 -25.54 48.16 6.02
N ASN A 257 -26.58 48.81 5.50
CA ASN A 257 -27.85 48.21 5.12
C ASN A 257 -27.87 47.70 3.66
N HIS A 258 -26.76 47.80 2.95
CA HIS A 258 -26.66 47.34 1.56
C HIS A 258 -26.68 45.80 1.51
N ILE A 259 -27.37 45.25 0.51
CA ILE A 259 -27.65 43.81 0.41
C ILE A 259 -26.38 42.93 0.27
N THR A 260 -25.28 43.51 -0.21
CA THR A 260 -23.99 42.83 -0.42
C THR A 260 -22.99 43.08 0.71
N TYR A 261 -23.35 43.93 1.69
CA TYR A 261 -22.47 44.32 2.78
C TYR A 261 -21.98 43.11 3.61
N PRO A 262 -22.85 42.15 3.99
CA PRO A 262 -22.40 40.94 4.71
C PRO A 262 -21.46 40.05 3.88
N SER A 263 -21.70 39.92 2.57
CA SER A 263 -20.83 39.14 1.68
C SER A 263 -19.44 39.75 1.51
N CYS A 264 -19.36 41.08 1.42
CA CYS A 264 -18.08 41.81 1.36
C CYS A 264 -17.29 41.66 2.67
N LEU A 265 -17.96 41.70 3.83
CA LEU A 265 -17.33 41.40 5.13
C LEU A 265 -16.80 39.97 5.17
N SER A 266 -17.61 38.99 4.76
CA SER A 266 -17.20 37.58 4.73
C SER A 266 -16.00 37.31 3.81
N ALA A 267 -15.98 37.94 2.63
CA ALA A 267 -14.85 37.83 1.69
C ALA A 267 -13.57 38.46 2.27
N MET A 268 -13.69 39.61 2.93
CA MET A 268 -12.56 40.25 3.63
C MET A 268 -12.05 39.36 4.77
N GLY A 269 -12.95 38.73 5.54
CA GLY A 269 -12.59 37.74 6.57
C GLY A 269 -11.77 36.57 6.01
N LEU A 270 -12.21 35.97 4.91
CA LEU A 270 -11.49 34.90 4.20
C LEU A 270 -10.10 35.33 3.72
N LEU A 271 -9.98 36.54 3.14
CA LEU A 271 -8.68 37.08 2.72
C LEU A 271 -7.74 37.27 3.91
N MET A 272 -8.27 37.66 5.08
CA MET A 272 -7.48 37.77 6.31
C MET A 272 -7.05 36.40 6.83
N PHE A 273 -7.88 35.36 6.73
CA PHE A 273 -7.46 34.00 7.07
C PHE A 273 -6.34 33.48 6.16
N HIS A 274 -6.43 33.72 4.85
CA HIS A 274 -5.33 33.41 3.94
C HIS A 274 -4.08 34.24 4.23
N LEU A 275 -4.22 35.52 4.56
CA LEU A 275 -3.09 36.34 4.99
C LEU A 275 -2.48 35.78 6.29
N TYR A 276 -3.28 35.29 7.23
CA TYR A 276 -2.80 34.60 8.41
C TYR A 276 -2.06 33.30 8.05
N GLU A 277 -2.54 32.50 7.12
CA GLU A 277 -1.85 31.28 6.66
C GLU A 277 -0.49 31.56 6.00
N VAL A 278 -0.30 32.77 5.48
CA VAL A 278 0.98 33.22 4.90
C VAL A 278 1.89 33.89 5.94
N THR A 279 1.35 34.75 6.79
CA THR A 279 2.12 35.66 7.67
C THR A 279 2.20 35.21 9.12
N TRP A 280 1.26 34.35 9.55
CA TRP A 280 1.10 33.90 10.94
C TRP A 280 0.88 35.03 11.96
N GLU A 281 0.45 36.20 11.50
CA GLU A 281 0.09 37.33 12.36
C GLU A 281 -1.24 37.06 13.08
N ASN A 282 -1.19 36.77 14.39
CA ASN A 282 -2.40 36.50 15.20
C ASN A 282 -3.44 37.62 15.11
N THR A 283 -3.00 38.87 15.01
CA THR A 283 -3.89 40.02 14.82
C THR A 283 -4.73 39.89 13.55
N THR A 284 -4.19 39.26 12.50
CA THR A 284 -4.88 39.06 11.23
C THR A 284 -5.95 37.97 11.36
N LEU A 285 -5.65 36.87 12.07
CA LEU A 285 -6.64 35.83 12.40
C LEU A 285 -7.78 36.38 13.26
N GLU A 286 -7.46 37.12 14.33
CA GLU A 286 -8.44 37.69 15.25
C GLU A 286 -9.34 38.72 14.57
N ASN A 287 -8.76 39.60 13.75
CA ASN A 287 -9.53 40.57 12.96
C ASN A 287 -10.39 39.87 11.91
N GLY A 288 -9.86 38.85 11.22
CA GLY A 288 -10.63 38.07 10.24
C GLY A 288 -11.84 37.38 10.87
N LEU A 289 -11.68 36.84 12.08
CA LEU A 289 -12.77 36.22 12.85
C LEU A 289 -13.81 37.24 13.29
N LEU A 290 -13.37 38.41 13.78
CA LEU A 290 -14.25 39.51 14.14
C LEU A 290 -15.10 39.98 12.95
N ILE A 291 -14.46 40.17 11.80
CA ILE A 291 -15.11 40.60 10.56
C ILE A 291 -16.11 39.55 10.05
N SER A 292 -15.76 38.26 10.15
CA SER A 292 -16.66 37.16 9.78
C SER A 292 -17.86 37.06 10.73
N ALA A 293 -17.66 37.29 12.04
CA ALA A 293 -18.75 37.37 13.01
C ALA A 293 -19.66 38.59 12.77
N MET A 294 -19.09 39.74 12.36
CA MET A 294 -19.87 40.91 11.94
C MET A 294 -20.72 40.60 10.72
N ALA A 295 -20.18 39.89 9.72
CA ALA A 295 -20.95 39.43 8.56
C ALA A 295 -22.16 38.58 8.98
N LEU A 296 -21.94 37.60 9.87
CA LEU A 296 -23.00 36.74 10.39
C LEU A 296 -24.07 37.55 11.16
N SER A 297 -23.68 38.55 11.95
CA SER A 297 -24.64 39.38 12.72
C SER A 297 -25.61 40.17 11.83
N LYS A 298 -25.20 40.48 10.59
CA LYS A 298 -25.99 41.25 9.62
C LYS A 298 -26.77 40.34 8.65
N TRP A 299 -26.45 39.05 8.60
CA TRP A 299 -27.09 38.05 7.71
C TRP A 299 -28.62 37.94 7.89
N PRO A 300 -29.19 37.91 9.11
CA PRO A 300 -30.65 37.77 9.29
C PRO A 300 -31.48 38.94 8.74
N ALA A 301 -30.85 40.09 8.46
CA ALA A 301 -31.51 41.27 7.93
C ALA A 301 -31.60 41.27 6.39
N LEU A 302 -31.05 40.25 5.72
CA LEU A 302 -31.06 40.14 4.26
C LEU A 302 -32.41 39.66 3.70
N PRO A 303 -32.79 40.09 2.48
CA PRO A 303 -33.93 39.51 1.77
C PRO A 303 -33.76 38.01 1.54
N THR A 304 -34.85 37.23 1.62
CA THR A 304 -34.83 35.75 1.64
C THR A 304 -33.98 35.13 0.54
N TYR A 305 -34.07 35.62 -0.71
CA TYR A 305 -33.26 35.10 -1.82
C TYR A 305 -31.75 35.31 -1.59
N THR A 306 -31.36 36.52 -1.19
CA THR A 306 -29.94 36.86 -0.96
C THR A 306 -29.41 36.22 0.32
N MET A 307 -30.23 36.12 1.36
CA MET A 307 -29.93 35.34 2.55
C MET A 307 -29.57 33.90 2.17
N VAL A 308 -30.31 33.31 1.21
CA VAL A 308 -30.05 31.95 0.73
C VAL A 308 -28.77 31.84 -0.12
N THR A 309 -28.49 32.77 -1.02
CA THR A 309 -27.29 32.69 -1.87
C THR A 309 -25.99 33.08 -1.17
N THR A 310 -26.06 33.80 -0.04
CA THR A 310 -24.87 34.30 0.68
C THR A 310 -24.55 33.52 1.96
N SER A 311 -25.47 32.66 2.42
CA SER A 311 -25.29 31.87 3.65
C SER A 311 -24.06 30.96 3.59
N ALA A 312 -23.85 30.26 2.48
CA ALA A 312 -22.68 29.37 2.35
C ALA A 312 -21.36 30.13 2.55
N THR A 313 -21.19 31.27 1.89
CA THR A 313 -19.97 32.08 2.01
C THR A 313 -19.73 32.58 3.44
N ILE A 314 -20.77 33.11 4.10
CA ILE A 314 -20.68 33.68 5.45
C ILE A 314 -20.33 32.60 6.48
N HIS A 315 -21.02 31.45 6.42
CA HIS A 315 -20.81 30.37 7.37
C HIS A 315 -19.48 29.63 7.12
N THR A 316 -19.06 29.48 5.85
CA THR A 316 -17.73 28.94 5.51
C THR A 316 -16.60 29.84 5.99
N ALA A 317 -16.73 31.17 5.84
CA ALA A 317 -15.73 32.10 6.36
C ALA A 317 -15.59 32.00 7.88
N LEU A 318 -16.71 32.04 8.60
CA LEU A 318 -16.70 31.91 10.06
C LEU A 318 -16.13 30.56 10.51
N SER A 319 -16.53 29.46 9.86
CA SER A 319 -16.00 28.13 10.15
C SER A 319 -14.50 28.06 9.92
N CYS A 320 -13.99 28.59 8.80
CA CYS A 320 -12.56 28.63 8.50
C CYS A 320 -11.77 29.32 9.62
N GLY A 321 -12.21 30.49 10.07
CA GLY A 321 -11.59 31.21 11.18
C GLY A 321 -11.63 30.44 12.50
N LEU A 322 -12.76 29.82 12.82
CA LEU A 322 -12.93 29.00 14.03
C LEU A 322 -12.07 27.72 14.03
N ARG A 323 -11.82 27.12 12.85
CA ARG A 323 -10.87 26.01 12.73
C ARG A 323 -9.43 26.48 12.92
N LEU A 324 -9.03 27.56 12.25
CA LEU A 324 -7.67 28.09 12.37
C LEU A 324 -7.31 28.50 13.80
N ILE A 325 -8.25 29.08 14.55
CA ILE A 325 -8.05 29.39 15.96
C ILE A 325 -7.98 28.11 16.82
N ALA A 326 -8.83 27.12 16.57
CA ALA A 326 -8.76 25.81 17.24
C ALA A 326 -7.44 25.07 16.98
N ARG A 327 -6.83 25.19 15.79
CA ARG A 327 -5.48 24.65 15.52
C ARG A 327 -4.43 25.27 16.43
N ARG A 328 -4.61 26.55 16.77
CA ARG A 328 -3.64 27.35 17.52
C ARG A 328 -3.73 27.09 19.02
N ASP A 329 -4.93 27.07 19.59
CA ASP A 329 -5.13 26.92 21.06
C ASP A 329 -5.64 25.54 21.49
N GLY A 330 -6.12 24.72 20.56
CA GLY A 330 -6.62 23.37 20.85
C GLY A 330 -8.05 23.33 21.40
N ASP A 331 -8.75 24.46 21.46
CA ASP A 331 -10.11 24.50 22.02
C ASP A 331 -11.13 23.90 21.05
N VAL A 332 -11.63 22.71 21.42
CA VAL A 332 -12.67 21.98 20.69
C VAL A 332 -13.97 22.79 20.60
N GLY A 333 -14.25 23.67 21.58
CA GLY A 333 -15.43 24.53 21.58
C GLY A 333 -15.49 25.48 20.38
N HIS A 334 -14.35 25.89 19.81
CA HIS A 334 -14.33 26.64 18.55
C HIS A 334 -14.84 25.81 17.37
N ILE A 335 -14.48 24.53 17.32
CA ILE A 335 -14.98 23.60 16.29
C ILE A 335 -16.47 23.29 16.52
N GLU A 336 -16.92 23.10 17.75
CA GLU A 336 -18.34 22.88 18.07
C GLU A 336 -19.21 24.07 17.63
N ASN A 337 -18.73 25.31 17.85
CA ASN A 337 -19.40 26.51 17.38
C ASN A 337 -19.47 26.58 15.84
N ALA A 338 -18.39 26.20 15.16
CA ALA A 338 -18.37 26.11 13.70
C ALA A 338 -19.37 25.06 13.18
N LEU A 339 -19.38 23.86 13.78
CA LEU A 339 -20.32 22.79 13.43
C LEU A 339 -21.77 23.17 13.70
N GLY A 340 -22.08 23.82 14.83
CA GLY A 340 -23.43 24.30 15.13
C GLY A 340 -23.93 25.29 14.08
N SER A 341 -23.06 26.21 13.66
CA SER A 341 -23.32 27.18 12.60
C SER A 341 -23.58 26.50 11.24
N LEU A 342 -22.69 25.58 10.83
CA LEU A 342 -22.79 24.88 9.55
C LEU A 342 -23.97 23.91 9.49
N ARG A 343 -24.26 23.15 10.56
CA ARG A 343 -25.38 22.19 10.63
C ARG A 343 -26.72 22.90 10.49
N THR A 344 -26.89 24.03 11.18
CA THR A 344 -28.11 24.85 11.11
C THR A 344 -28.44 25.24 9.66
N VAL A 345 -27.42 25.65 8.89
CA VAL A 345 -27.60 26.00 7.48
C VAL A 345 -27.81 24.73 6.64
N TRP A 346 -27.00 23.70 6.84
CA TRP A 346 -27.10 22.45 6.08
C TRP A 346 -28.49 21.80 6.17
N ASP A 347 -29.10 21.77 7.36
CA ASP A 347 -30.44 21.22 7.56
C ASP A 347 -31.51 21.95 6.76
N GLY A 348 -31.35 23.26 6.52
CA GLY A 348 -32.24 24.03 5.66
C GLY A 348 -31.99 23.85 4.15
N TYR A 349 -30.79 23.40 3.74
CA TYR A 349 -30.35 23.37 2.33
C TYR A 349 -30.30 21.98 1.71
N LYS A 350 -30.19 20.93 2.54
CA LYS A 350 -29.96 19.56 2.06
C LYS A 350 -31.10 19.01 1.21
N ASP A 351 -32.34 19.43 1.48
CA ASP A 351 -33.56 18.93 0.82
C ASP A 351 -34.09 19.86 -0.29
N LEU A 352 -33.42 20.99 -0.56
CA LEU A 352 -33.85 21.92 -1.61
C LEU A 352 -33.48 21.39 -3.01
N PRO A 353 -34.37 21.46 -4.02
CA PRO A 353 -34.02 21.10 -5.40
C PRO A 353 -33.05 22.13 -6.01
N ASP A 354 -32.16 21.68 -6.89
CA ASP A 354 -31.21 22.55 -7.62
C ASP A 354 -31.93 23.37 -8.68
N GLN A 355 -32.59 24.44 -8.24
CA GLN A 355 -33.31 25.37 -9.11
C GLN A 355 -32.36 26.37 -9.81
N SER A 356 -31.13 26.53 -9.34
CA SER A 356 -30.09 27.37 -9.96
C SER A 356 -28.66 26.81 -9.74
N PRO A 357 -27.70 27.10 -10.64
CA PRO A 357 -26.30 26.70 -10.49
C PRO A 357 -25.64 27.23 -9.20
N GLU A 358 -26.04 28.42 -8.74
CA GLU A 358 -25.54 29.09 -7.54
C GLU A 358 -25.91 28.34 -6.26
N MET A 359 -27.11 27.75 -6.20
CA MET A 359 -27.58 26.95 -5.07
C MET A 359 -26.84 25.60 -4.98
N GLY A 360 -26.57 24.97 -6.13
CA GLY A 360 -25.75 23.76 -6.21
C GLY A 360 -24.29 23.99 -5.79
N THR A 361 -23.70 25.14 -6.13
CA THR A 361 -22.35 25.52 -5.64
C THR A 361 -22.33 25.77 -4.13
N SER A 362 -23.32 26.49 -3.60
CA SER A 362 -23.46 26.76 -2.17
C SER A 362 -23.57 25.48 -1.33
N ARG A 363 -24.36 24.50 -1.77
CA ARG A 363 -24.50 23.20 -1.09
C ARG A 363 -23.18 22.41 -1.10
N ARG A 364 -22.45 22.44 -2.22
CA ARG A 364 -21.13 21.77 -2.33
C ARG A 364 -20.13 22.36 -1.32
N SER A 365 -20.00 23.68 -1.29
CA SER A 365 -19.09 24.38 -0.37
C SER A 365 -19.42 24.14 1.10
N LEU A 366 -20.71 24.14 1.47
CA LEU A 366 -21.14 23.80 2.84
C LEU A 366 -20.80 22.35 3.21
N ARG A 367 -20.99 21.41 2.27
CA ARG A 367 -20.72 19.98 2.52
C ARG A 367 -19.23 19.71 2.68
N GLU A 368 -18.40 20.33 1.86
CA GLU A 368 -16.94 20.28 1.97
C GLU A 368 -16.47 20.82 3.34
N GLU A 369 -16.95 22.01 3.70
CA GLU A 369 -16.55 22.68 4.92
C GLU A 369 -17.00 21.91 6.18
N LEU A 370 -18.20 21.32 6.17
CA LEU A 370 -18.67 20.38 7.19
C LEU A 370 -17.73 19.18 7.31
N GLY A 371 -17.39 18.54 6.19
CA GLY A 371 -16.50 17.39 6.16
C GLY A 371 -15.14 17.69 6.79
N MET A 372 -14.54 18.82 6.41
CA MET A 372 -13.25 19.27 6.97
C MET A 372 -13.34 19.64 8.46
N CYS A 373 -14.40 20.35 8.88
CA CYS A 373 -14.62 20.73 10.28
C CYS A 373 -14.78 19.50 11.18
N LEU A 374 -15.50 18.48 10.72
CA LEU A 374 -15.68 17.20 11.41
C LEU A 374 -14.37 16.39 11.51
N LEU A 375 -13.54 16.38 10.46
CA LEU A 375 -12.22 15.74 10.49
C LEU A 375 -11.31 16.41 11.52
N GLU A 376 -11.36 17.73 11.58
CA GLU A 376 -10.55 18.52 12.51
C GLU A 376 -11.01 18.35 13.96
N HIS A 377 -12.33 18.26 14.18
CA HIS A 377 -12.89 17.89 15.47
C HIS A 377 -12.35 16.55 15.95
N TYR A 378 -12.33 15.52 15.07
CA TYR A 378 -11.76 14.21 15.42
C TYR A 378 -10.29 14.34 15.83
N ARG A 379 -9.48 15.13 15.10
CA ARG A 379 -8.05 15.30 15.42
C ARG A 379 -7.80 15.96 16.79
N LEU A 380 -8.72 16.78 17.29
CA LEU A 380 -8.60 17.41 18.61
C LEU A 380 -9.25 16.58 19.73
N SER A 381 -10.36 15.91 19.45
CA SER A 381 -11.19 15.23 20.46
C SER A 381 -11.02 13.71 20.51
N GLY A 382 -10.56 13.09 19.43
CA GLY A 382 -10.56 11.63 19.25
C GLY A 382 -11.94 11.01 19.00
N GLN A 383 -13.00 11.80 18.81
CA GLN A 383 -14.37 11.28 18.66
C GLN A 383 -14.62 10.66 17.28
N LEU A 384 -14.67 9.32 17.23
CA LEU A 384 -14.84 8.54 15.98
C LEU A 384 -16.13 8.88 15.20
N GLU A 385 -17.20 9.25 15.89
CA GLU A 385 -18.48 9.61 15.26
C GLU A 385 -18.32 10.78 14.28
N HIS A 386 -17.54 11.80 14.65
CA HIS A 386 -17.31 12.95 13.77
C HIS A 386 -16.42 12.59 12.59
N LEU A 387 -15.47 11.65 12.77
CA LEU A 387 -14.69 11.13 11.65
C LEU A 387 -15.56 10.37 10.64
N ASN A 388 -16.52 9.56 11.11
CA ASN A 388 -17.46 8.88 10.23
C ASN A 388 -18.34 9.86 9.46
N GLN A 389 -18.91 10.86 10.14
CA GLN A 389 -19.70 11.91 9.49
C GLN A 389 -18.86 12.71 8.47
N SER A 390 -17.59 12.98 8.76
CA SER A 390 -16.67 13.63 7.83
C SER A 390 -16.55 12.82 6.52
N ILE A 391 -16.32 11.51 6.64
CA ILE A 391 -16.23 10.59 5.50
C ILE A 391 -17.53 10.60 4.70
N GLU A 392 -18.69 10.52 5.34
CA GLU A 392 -20.00 10.56 4.67
C GLU A 392 -20.20 11.84 3.84
N HIS A 393 -19.88 13.00 4.42
CA HIS A 393 -20.02 14.28 3.73
C HIS A 393 -19.07 14.40 2.52
N LEU A 394 -17.80 14.02 2.68
CA LEU A 394 -16.78 14.11 1.64
C LEU A 394 -16.98 13.06 0.52
N GLN A 395 -17.39 11.83 0.86
CA GLN A 395 -17.75 10.79 -0.11
C GLN A 395 -18.92 11.22 -0.98
N ALA A 396 -19.99 11.74 -0.37
CA ALA A 396 -21.17 12.15 -1.11
C ALA A 396 -20.91 13.36 -2.01
N LEU A 397 -20.00 14.26 -1.61
CA LEU A 397 -19.51 15.35 -2.45
C LEU A 397 -18.76 14.80 -3.69
N LEU A 398 -17.88 13.83 -3.49
CA LEU A 398 -17.13 13.18 -4.57
C LEU A 398 -18.06 12.45 -5.55
N HIS A 399 -19.10 11.78 -5.07
CA HIS A 399 -20.10 11.12 -5.93
C HIS A 399 -20.88 12.14 -6.78
N HIS A 400 -21.38 13.20 -6.16
CA HIS A 400 -22.12 14.26 -6.85
C HIS A 400 -21.28 14.95 -7.95
N MET A 401 -19.97 15.14 -7.75
CA MET A 401 -19.09 15.70 -8.78
C MET A 401 -18.93 14.74 -9.98
N LYS A 402 -18.84 13.43 -9.74
CA LYS A 402 -18.72 12.42 -10.81
C LYS A 402 -19.97 12.39 -11.69
N ASP A 403 -21.16 12.38 -11.09
CA ASP A 403 -22.44 12.29 -11.82
C ASP A 403 -22.65 13.50 -12.75
N ASN A 404 -22.12 14.65 -12.35
CA ASN A 404 -22.21 15.89 -13.11
C ASN A 404 -21.00 16.16 -14.05
N ASN A 405 -20.15 15.16 -14.31
CA ASN A 405 -18.94 15.25 -15.14
C ASN A 405 -17.94 16.35 -14.70
N HIS A 406 -17.91 16.71 -13.42
CA HIS A 406 -16.92 17.63 -12.85
C HIS A 406 -15.65 16.88 -12.43
N THR A 407 -14.49 17.44 -12.73
CA THR A 407 -13.21 16.96 -12.19
C THR A 407 -13.16 17.19 -10.69
N PRO A 408 -12.94 16.15 -9.85
CA PRO A 408 -12.84 16.34 -8.42
C PRO A 408 -11.66 17.24 -8.07
N GLU A 409 -11.87 18.18 -7.15
CA GLU A 409 -10.82 19.07 -6.66
C GLU A 409 -9.83 18.32 -5.76
N GLN A 410 -8.55 18.65 -5.86
CA GLN A 410 -7.47 18.01 -5.09
C GLN A 410 -7.67 18.07 -3.55
N PRO A 411 -8.16 19.17 -2.95
CA PRO A 411 -8.42 19.24 -1.51
C PRO A 411 -9.45 18.22 -1.01
N ILE A 412 -10.50 17.95 -1.79
CA ILE A 412 -11.54 16.97 -1.43
C ILE A 412 -10.93 15.56 -1.38
N ILE A 413 -10.08 15.24 -2.38
CA ILE A 413 -9.39 13.96 -2.46
C ILE A 413 -8.44 13.78 -1.27
N SER A 414 -7.61 14.78 -0.96
CA SER A 414 -6.63 14.70 0.12
C SER A 414 -7.31 14.63 1.50
N ASN A 415 -8.35 15.42 1.74
CA ASN A 415 -9.10 15.40 2.99
C ASN A 415 -9.85 14.07 3.21
N LEU A 416 -10.51 13.54 2.18
CA LEU A 416 -11.19 12.25 2.28
C LEU A 416 -10.18 11.11 2.50
N GLY A 417 -9.05 11.14 1.79
CA GLY A 417 -7.98 10.16 1.99
C GLY A 417 -7.38 10.23 3.40
N MET A 418 -7.18 11.42 3.95
CA MET A 418 -6.72 11.60 5.33
C MET A 418 -7.77 11.14 6.35
N ALA A 419 -9.06 11.30 6.08
CA ALA A 419 -10.13 10.82 6.94
C ALA A 419 -10.16 9.28 6.99
N TYR A 420 -10.02 8.60 5.85
CA TYR A 420 -9.87 7.15 5.80
C TYR A 420 -8.61 6.67 6.51
N LEU A 421 -7.45 7.30 6.26
CA LEU A 421 -6.22 6.97 6.97
C LEU A 421 -6.39 7.12 8.49
N SER A 422 -7.01 8.20 8.93
CA SER A 422 -7.29 8.44 10.35
C SER A 422 -8.20 7.36 10.96
N ARG A 423 -9.20 6.90 10.20
CA ARG A 423 -10.14 5.86 10.66
C ARG A 423 -9.46 4.50 10.71
N PHE A 424 -8.59 4.20 9.75
CA PHE A 424 -7.71 3.04 9.79
C PHE A 424 -6.82 3.04 11.05
N LEU A 425 -6.17 4.17 11.38
CA LEU A 425 -5.32 4.26 12.57
C LEU A 425 -6.12 4.07 13.87
N HIS A 426 -7.41 4.42 13.88
CA HIS A 426 -8.29 4.29 15.04
C HIS A 426 -8.95 2.90 15.17
N CYS A 427 -9.34 2.29 14.04
CA CYS A 427 -10.20 1.10 14.01
C CYS A 427 -9.56 -0.14 13.35
N GLY A 428 -8.44 0.03 12.64
CA GLY A 428 -7.73 -1.06 11.96
C GLY A 428 -8.38 -1.58 10.67
N ASP A 429 -9.36 -0.87 10.09
CA ASP A 429 -10.04 -1.30 8.86
C ASP A 429 -9.14 -1.15 7.62
N VAL A 430 -8.64 -2.27 7.11
CA VAL A 430 -7.75 -2.33 5.94
C VAL A 430 -8.38 -1.73 4.68
N GLU A 431 -9.71 -1.79 4.52
CA GLU A 431 -10.39 -1.20 3.38
C GLU A 431 -10.21 0.33 3.35
N ASP A 432 -10.13 0.97 4.51
CA ASP A 432 -9.86 2.40 4.60
C ASP A 432 -8.43 2.75 4.18
N LEU A 433 -7.46 1.90 4.50
CA LEU A 433 -6.08 2.10 4.04
C LEU A 433 -5.99 2.00 2.51
N ASP A 434 -6.69 1.04 1.91
CA ASP A 434 -6.77 0.91 0.45
C ASP A 434 -7.44 2.12 -0.21
N ARG A 435 -8.54 2.61 0.37
CA ARG A 435 -9.24 3.82 -0.11
C ARG A 435 -8.33 5.05 -0.01
N ALA A 436 -7.58 5.20 1.07
CA ALA A 436 -6.59 6.26 1.24
C ALA A 436 -5.45 6.17 0.21
N LEU A 437 -4.94 4.97 -0.07
CA LEU A 437 -3.91 4.76 -1.10
C LEU A 437 -4.42 5.14 -2.49
N TYR A 438 -5.65 4.74 -2.82
CA TYR A 438 -6.26 5.07 -4.10
C TYR A 438 -6.41 6.58 -4.28
N LEU A 439 -6.92 7.28 -3.27
CA LEU A 439 -7.08 8.73 -3.31
C LEU A 439 -5.72 9.47 -3.32
N GLY A 440 -4.71 8.93 -2.66
CA GLY A 440 -3.36 9.48 -2.64
C GLY A 440 -2.54 9.24 -3.92
N GLN A 441 -2.98 8.35 -4.83
CA GLN A 441 -2.21 8.06 -6.05
C GLN A 441 -2.13 9.31 -6.96
N PRO A 442 -0.92 9.80 -7.30
CA PRO A 442 -0.78 10.94 -8.18
C PRO A 442 -1.20 10.57 -9.61
N SER A 443 -2.40 10.99 -10.04
CA SER A 443 -2.99 10.67 -11.34
C SER A 443 -3.03 11.85 -12.33
N VAL A 444 -2.49 13.01 -11.95
CA VAL A 444 -2.52 14.29 -12.70
C VAL A 444 -1.08 14.85 -12.70
N PRO A 445 -0.63 15.58 -13.75
CA PRO A 445 0.66 16.27 -13.72
C PRO A 445 0.83 17.07 -12.41
N ILE A 446 1.98 16.84 -11.78
CA ILE A 446 2.39 17.48 -10.53
C ILE A 446 2.50 18.98 -10.80
N PHE A 447 1.70 19.78 -10.09
CA PHE A 447 1.86 21.23 -10.05
C PHE A 447 2.73 21.59 -8.83
N ASP A 448 3.52 22.66 -8.92
CA ASP A 448 4.33 23.16 -7.80
C ASP A 448 3.42 23.89 -6.78
N ASP A 449 2.57 23.15 -6.05
CA ASP A 449 1.63 23.73 -5.08
C ASP A 449 1.37 22.90 -3.80
N ASP A 450 0.80 23.57 -2.78
CA ASP A 450 0.54 23.03 -1.44
C ASP A 450 -0.46 21.83 -1.45
N ASP A 451 -1.38 21.74 -2.42
CA ASP A 451 -2.30 20.60 -2.57
C ASP A 451 -1.57 19.36 -3.09
N SER A 452 -0.71 19.54 -4.08
CA SER A 452 0.16 18.48 -4.58
C SER A 452 1.06 17.98 -3.45
N ALA A 453 1.51 18.86 -2.55
CA ALA A 453 2.22 18.45 -1.34
C ALA A 453 1.34 17.63 -0.38
N ALA A 454 0.10 18.03 -0.13
CA ALA A 454 -0.83 17.30 0.73
C ALA A 454 -1.15 15.89 0.19
N ILE A 455 -1.32 15.74 -1.13
CA ILE A 455 -1.53 14.42 -1.78
C ILE A 455 -0.27 13.55 -1.66
N ASN A 456 0.91 14.11 -1.93
CA ASN A 456 2.18 13.38 -1.78
C ASN A 456 2.39 12.96 -0.32
N TYR A 457 2.05 13.82 0.64
CA TYR A 457 2.12 13.52 2.07
C TYR A 457 1.15 12.39 2.46
N LEU A 458 -0.13 12.47 2.06
CA LEU A 458 -1.12 11.41 2.27
C LEU A 458 -0.61 10.07 1.71
N PHE A 459 -0.12 10.07 0.47
CA PHE A 459 0.36 8.85 -0.17
C PHE A 459 1.58 8.27 0.56
N ALA A 460 2.52 9.13 0.98
CA ALA A 460 3.66 8.72 1.77
C ALA A 460 3.26 8.07 3.11
N MET A 461 2.34 8.68 3.84
CA MET A 461 1.86 8.15 5.11
C MET A 461 1.12 6.83 4.93
N THR A 462 0.26 6.75 3.94
CA THR A 462 -0.52 5.54 3.68
C THR A 462 0.38 4.37 3.26
N LEU A 463 1.43 4.62 2.47
CA LEU A 463 2.45 3.62 2.14
C LEU A 463 3.27 3.17 3.36
N ALA A 464 3.63 4.10 4.25
CA ALA A 464 4.35 3.77 5.48
C ALA A 464 3.51 2.90 6.42
N GLU A 465 2.20 3.18 6.53
CA GLU A 465 1.28 2.34 7.28
C GLU A 465 1.06 0.97 6.61
N ARG A 466 0.97 0.92 5.28
CA ARG A 466 0.90 -0.36 4.56
C ARG A 466 2.15 -1.21 4.80
N PHE A 467 3.33 -0.60 4.81
CA PHE A 467 4.57 -1.32 5.14
C PHE A 467 4.49 -2.00 6.51
N LYS A 468 3.91 -1.35 7.54
CA LYS A 468 3.77 -1.97 8.87
C LYS A 468 2.91 -3.23 8.85
N MET A 469 1.99 -3.34 7.90
CA MET A 469 1.15 -4.52 7.71
C MET A 469 1.84 -5.60 6.88
N THR A 470 2.42 -5.22 5.75
CA THR A 470 2.89 -6.14 4.70
C THR A 470 4.39 -6.45 4.78
N LEU A 471 5.16 -5.64 5.52
CA LEU A 471 6.61 -5.64 5.53
C LEU A 471 7.25 -5.44 4.13
N ASP A 472 6.49 -4.87 3.18
CA ASP A 472 6.92 -4.59 1.80
C ASP A 472 7.87 -3.39 1.77
N THR A 473 9.16 -3.62 1.97
CA THR A 473 10.19 -2.56 2.08
C THR A 473 10.21 -1.55 0.91
N PRO A 474 9.94 -1.91 -0.36
CA PRO A 474 9.71 -0.94 -1.44
C PRO A 474 8.69 0.18 -1.13
N ASP A 475 7.72 -0.06 -0.24
CA ASP A 475 6.78 0.96 0.17
C ASP A 475 7.43 2.05 1.00
N LEU A 476 8.44 1.73 1.81
CA LEU A 476 9.20 2.73 2.56
C LEU A 476 10.01 3.63 1.63
N ASP A 477 10.63 3.09 0.58
CA ASP A 477 11.38 3.89 -0.38
C ASP A 477 10.47 4.87 -1.14
N LYS A 478 9.29 4.39 -1.56
CA LYS A 478 8.27 5.24 -2.17
C LYS A 478 7.74 6.27 -1.17
N ALA A 479 7.47 5.88 0.08
CA ALA A 479 7.02 6.78 1.12
C ALA A 479 8.03 7.90 1.38
N ILE A 480 9.33 7.58 1.47
CA ILE A 480 10.41 8.57 1.62
C ILE A 480 10.43 9.51 0.42
N GLN A 481 10.35 8.98 -0.81
CA GLN A 481 10.37 9.80 -2.02
C GLN A 481 9.19 10.78 -2.04
N HIS A 482 7.97 10.30 -1.80
CA HIS A 482 6.78 11.15 -1.81
C HIS A 482 6.76 12.14 -0.64
N CYS A 483 7.23 11.76 0.55
CA CYS A 483 7.32 12.69 1.67
C CYS A 483 8.37 13.79 1.42
N ARG A 484 9.50 13.46 0.78
CA ARG A 484 10.49 14.46 0.34
C ARG A 484 9.91 15.39 -0.72
N ASN A 485 9.17 14.85 -1.70
CA ASN A 485 8.47 15.66 -2.70
C ASN A 485 7.46 16.60 -2.02
N ALA A 486 6.69 16.12 -1.05
CA ALA A 486 5.78 16.97 -0.28
C ALA A 486 6.53 18.12 0.41
N ILE A 487 7.66 17.84 1.07
CA ILE A 487 8.49 18.86 1.71
C ILE A 487 9.06 19.87 0.70
N SER A 488 9.47 19.42 -0.49
CA SER A 488 10.04 20.32 -1.52
C SER A 488 9.00 21.21 -2.20
N LEU A 489 7.74 20.78 -2.24
CA LEU A 489 6.63 21.52 -2.87
C LEU A 489 6.08 22.62 -1.95
N VAL A 490 6.26 22.47 -0.64
CA VAL A 490 5.74 23.40 0.37
C VAL A 490 6.64 24.62 0.52
N ARG A 491 6.03 25.80 0.68
CA ARG A 491 6.75 27.06 0.90
C ARG A 491 7.60 27.05 2.18
N PRO A 492 8.77 27.73 2.19
CA PRO A 492 9.51 27.98 3.43
C PRO A 492 8.59 28.62 4.47
N PHE A 493 8.58 28.13 5.71
CA PHE A 493 7.71 28.58 6.82
C PHE A 493 6.23 28.18 6.75
N HIS A 494 5.84 27.22 5.92
CA HIS A 494 4.49 26.65 5.98
C HIS A 494 4.23 25.98 7.36
N PRO A 495 3.05 26.18 7.95
CA PRO A 495 2.74 25.75 9.32
C PRO A 495 2.85 24.23 9.53
N LEU A 496 2.51 23.42 8.52
CA LEU A 496 2.58 21.96 8.60
C LEU A 496 3.95 21.39 8.17
N LEU A 497 4.94 22.24 7.84
CA LEU A 497 6.25 21.76 7.40
C LEU A 497 6.96 20.93 8.49
N HIS A 498 6.84 21.35 9.75
CA HIS A 498 7.36 20.60 10.90
C HIS A 498 6.74 19.20 11.00
N GLN A 499 5.44 19.06 10.70
CA GLN A 499 4.73 17.78 10.69
C GLN A 499 5.22 16.88 9.55
N TYR A 500 5.40 17.43 8.34
CA TYR A 500 5.88 16.65 7.20
C TYR A 500 7.30 16.13 7.45
N ARG A 501 8.17 16.96 8.04
CA ARG A 501 9.51 16.54 8.49
C ARG A 501 9.45 15.49 9.58
N SER A 502 8.60 15.68 10.60
CA SER A 502 8.44 14.69 11.69
C SER A 502 7.98 13.34 11.17
N SER A 503 7.05 13.35 10.21
CA SER A 503 6.57 12.15 9.54
C SER A 503 7.66 11.48 8.69
N LEU A 504 8.46 12.27 7.94
CA LEU A 504 9.62 11.75 7.21
C LEU A 504 10.64 11.10 8.16
N ALA A 505 10.90 11.70 9.32
CA ALA A 505 11.79 11.10 10.33
C ALA A 505 11.26 9.75 10.82
N CYS A 506 9.95 9.62 11.06
CA CYS A 506 9.33 8.34 11.41
C CYS A 506 9.42 7.30 10.27
N ILE A 507 9.27 7.69 9.00
CA ILE A 507 9.42 6.76 7.86
C ILE A 507 10.87 6.31 7.73
N LEU A 508 11.84 7.22 7.85
CA LEU A 508 13.27 6.90 7.82
C LEU A 508 13.64 5.95 8.98
N TYR A 509 13.08 6.19 10.16
CA TYR A 509 13.23 5.27 11.29
C TYR A 509 12.64 3.88 11.01
N ALA A 510 11.46 3.79 10.40
CA ALA A 510 10.88 2.50 10.01
C ALA A 510 11.78 1.74 9.01
N ARG A 511 12.46 2.46 8.10
CA ARG A 511 13.45 1.87 7.18
C ARG A 511 14.71 1.42 7.90
N TYR A 512 15.19 2.21 8.86
CA TYR A 512 16.25 1.79 9.78
C TYR A 512 15.86 0.52 10.55
N GLU A 513 14.63 0.40 11.06
CA GLU A 513 14.20 -0.82 11.75
C GLU A 513 14.21 -2.05 10.84
N ALA A 514 13.79 -1.87 9.58
CA ALA A 514 13.72 -2.94 8.59
C ALA A 514 15.10 -3.43 8.11
N HIS A 515 16.07 -2.53 7.96
CA HIS A 515 17.37 -2.84 7.33
C HIS A 515 18.59 -2.68 8.25
N LYS A 516 18.42 -2.06 9.42
CA LYS A 516 19.48 -1.70 10.39
C LYS A 516 20.61 -0.85 9.79
N LEU A 517 20.30 0.00 8.81
CA LEU A 517 21.24 0.91 8.15
C LEU A 517 21.44 2.21 8.95
N GLY A 518 22.61 2.40 9.56
CA GLY A 518 22.88 3.57 10.40
C GLY A 518 22.67 4.94 9.73
N GLU A 519 22.84 5.03 8.41
CA GLU A 519 22.60 6.26 7.61
C GLU A 519 21.14 6.73 7.69
N ASP A 520 20.18 5.81 7.79
CA ASP A 520 18.76 6.13 7.87
C ASP A 520 18.41 6.74 9.23
N LEU A 521 18.97 6.19 10.32
CA LEU A 521 18.78 6.74 11.66
C LEU A 521 19.41 8.14 11.78
N GLN A 522 20.59 8.34 11.19
CA GLN A 522 21.24 9.65 11.15
C GLN A 522 20.41 10.65 10.36
N SER A 523 19.90 10.26 9.19
CA SER A 523 19.00 11.10 8.38
C SER A 523 17.70 11.42 9.13
N ALA A 524 17.13 10.48 9.88
CA ALA A 524 15.94 10.71 10.68
C ALA A 524 16.19 11.76 11.78
N LEU A 525 17.35 11.70 12.44
CA LEU A 525 17.77 12.68 13.45
C LEU A 525 17.99 14.07 12.86
N GLU A 526 18.64 14.19 11.71
CA GLU A 526 18.84 15.47 11.03
C GLU A 526 17.50 16.13 10.63
N VAL A 527 16.57 15.33 10.11
CA VAL A 527 15.25 15.81 9.71
C VAL A 527 14.41 16.22 10.92
N ILE A 528 14.44 15.46 12.02
CA ILE A 528 13.67 15.82 13.23
C ILE A 528 14.29 17.02 13.95
N ASP A 529 15.61 17.16 13.95
CA ASP A 529 16.29 18.33 14.50
C ASP A 529 15.83 19.59 13.76
N ALA A 530 15.81 19.55 12.43
CA ALA A 530 15.29 20.64 11.61
C ALA A 530 13.79 20.93 11.86
N ALA A 531 13.00 19.93 12.28
CA ALA A 531 11.59 20.14 12.65
C ALA A 531 11.45 20.82 14.02
N VAL A 532 12.36 20.55 14.96
CA VAL A 532 12.34 21.12 16.32
C VAL A 532 12.98 22.50 16.38
N THR A 533 13.96 22.80 15.53
CA THR A 533 14.67 24.09 15.48
C THR A 533 13.92 25.20 14.75
N ASP A 534 12.88 24.89 13.98
CA ASP A 534 12.02 25.89 13.35
C ASP A 534 11.24 26.64 14.46
N ASP A 535 11.85 27.70 14.98
CA ASP A 535 11.41 28.52 16.12
C ASP A 535 10.19 29.39 15.74
N THR A 536 9.02 28.76 15.61
CA THR A 536 7.73 29.47 15.62
C THR A 536 7.02 29.12 16.92
N THR A 537 6.95 30.07 17.84
CA THR A 537 6.54 29.90 19.25
C THR A 537 5.06 29.57 19.47
N ASN A 538 4.36 29.02 18.47
CA ASN A 538 3.04 28.41 18.56
C ASN A 538 2.77 27.65 17.25
N HIS A 539 3.21 26.39 17.15
CA HIS A 539 2.97 25.58 15.95
C HIS A 539 1.46 25.31 15.79
N PRO A 540 0.82 25.83 14.73
CA PRO A 540 -0.58 25.50 14.43
C PRO A 540 -0.70 23.98 14.24
N GLY A 541 -1.63 23.36 14.96
CA GLY A 541 -1.85 21.91 14.93
C GLY A 541 -1.02 21.11 15.92
N GLN A 542 -0.30 21.73 16.86
CA GLN A 542 0.48 21.02 17.89
C GLN A 542 -0.35 20.03 18.74
N TYR A 543 -1.66 20.26 18.86
CA TYR A 543 -2.59 19.39 19.58
C TYR A 543 -3.09 18.22 18.74
N MET A 544 -2.92 18.27 17.42
CA MET A 544 -3.44 17.28 16.46
C MET A 544 -2.43 16.19 16.09
N TYR A 545 -1.18 16.31 16.53
CA TYR A 545 -0.08 15.39 16.19
C TYR A 545 0.80 15.07 17.39
N VAL A 546 1.61 14.01 17.28
CA VAL A 546 2.63 13.70 18.30
C VAL A 546 3.71 14.79 18.25
N PRO A 547 4.11 15.37 19.40
CA PRO A 547 5.11 16.44 19.41
C PRO A 547 6.44 16.01 18.80
N SER A 548 7.03 16.82 17.91
CA SER A 548 8.33 16.54 17.29
C SER A 548 9.44 16.30 18.31
N LYS A 549 9.38 16.95 19.48
CA LYS A 549 10.32 16.73 20.60
C LYS A 549 10.21 15.33 21.21
N ALA A 550 9.01 14.73 21.27
CA ALA A 550 8.86 13.35 21.72
C ALA A 550 9.47 12.38 20.70
N ILE A 551 9.26 12.61 19.40
CA ILE A 551 9.87 11.81 18.33
C ILE A 551 11.41 11.95 18.38
N GLN A 552 11.93 13.17 18.52
CA GLN A 552 13.36 13.42 18.66
C GLN A 552 13.95 12.67 19.87
N GLY A 553 13.33 12.79 21.04
CA GLY A 553 13.79 12.09 22.25
C GLY A 553 13.76 10.56 22.08
N TYR A 554 12.77 10.03 21.36
CA TYR A 554 12.72 8.61 21.02
C TYR A 554 13.88 8.19 20.11
N LEU A 555 14.11 8.91 19.01
CA LEU A 555 15.21 8.63 18.08
C LEU A 555 16.60 8.75 18.74
N LEU A 556 16.78 9.69 19.66
CA LEU A 556 17.99 9.81 20.47
C LEU A 556 18.18 8.59 21.39
N SER A 557 17.10 8.07 21.97
CA SER A 557 17.13 6.88 22.80
C SER A 557 17.49 5.63 21.98
N VAL A 558 16.94 5.49 20.77
CA VAL A 558 17.31 4.43 19.82
C VAL A 558 18.79 4.52 19.45
N ARG A 559 19.29 5.72 19.11
CA ARG A 559 20.71 5.93 18.81
C ARG A 559 21.56 5.50 19.99
N GLY A 560 21.21 5.98 21.19
CA GLY A 560 21.90 5.63 22.42
C GLY A 560 21.94 4.13 22.69
N GLU A 561 20.85 3.40 22.44
CA GLU A 561 20.84 1.93 22.51
C GLU A 561 21.83 1.31 21.51
N SER A 562 21.78 1.75 20.25
CA SER A 562 22.63 1.18 19.19
C SER A 562 24.12 1.47 19.38
N THR A 563 24.48 2.59 20.00
CA THR A 563 25.87 3.01 20.23
C THR A 563 26.37 2.72 21.65
N GLY A 564 25.49 2.31 22.57
CA GLY A 564 25.79 2.21 24.00
C GLY A 564 25.98 3.57 24.69
N ASP A 565 25.49 4.67 24.10
CA ASP A 565 25.59 6.02 24.67
C ASP A 565 24.47 6.26 25.69
N LEU A 566 24.80 6.07 26.96
CA LEU A 566 23.86 6.26 28.08
C LEU A 566 23.34 7.70 28.17
N ALA A 567 24.17 8.70 27.87
CA ALA A 567 23.78 10.10 27.96
C ALA A 567 22.74 10.44 26.89
N ALA A 568 22.85 9.85 25.69
CA ALA A 568 21.83 10.00 24.66
C ALA A 568 20.47 9.42 25.08
N ILE A 569 20.45 8.26 25.77
CA ILE A 569 19.21 7.66 26.31
C ILE A 569 18.59 8.56 27.38
N GLU A 570 19.38 9.03 28.35
CA GLU A 570 18.88 9.89 29.44
C GLU A 570 18.37 11.24 28.91
N ASN A 571 19.07 11.84 27.93
CA ASN A 571 18.61 13.03 27.23
C ASN A 571 17.30 12.77 26.47
N GLY A 572 17.20 11.62 25.80
CA GLY A 572 15.99 11.18 25.11
C GLY A 572 14.79 11.08 26.06
N ILE A 573 14.94 10.39 27.18
CA ILE A 573 13.90 10.27 28.24
C ILE A 573 13.48 11.65 28.75
N SER A 574 14.44 12.54 29.00
CA SER A 574 14.16 13.91 29.46
C SER A 574 13.31 14.69 28.44
N LEU A 575 13.63 14.60 27.15
CA LEU A 575 12.86 15.25 26.08
C LEU A 575 11.46 14.68 25.96
N ILE A 576 11.31 13.35 25.95
CA ILE A 576 9.98 12.72 25.86
C ILE A 576 9.16 13.07 27.10
N SER A 577 9.74 13.04 28.30
CA SER A 577 9.05 13.38 29.56
C SER A 577 8.57 14.82 29.59
N ARG A 578 9.36 15.77 29.07
CA ARG A 578 8.95 17.16 28.92
C ARG A 578 7.83 17.30 27.90
N ALA A 579 7.99 16.71 26.72
CA ALA A 579 6.95 16.72 25.68
C ALA A 579 5.64 16.13 26.19
N ARG A 580 5.71 15.06 26.99
CA ARG A 580 4.57 14.41 27.63
C ARG A 580 3.84 15.30 28.64
N ARG A 581 4.60 16.04 29.45
CA ARG A 581 4.06 16.99 30.44
C ARG A 581 3.36 18.17 29.77
N ASP A 582 3.93 18.65 28.66
CA ASP A 582 3.44 19.82 27.94
C ASP A 582 2.34 19.45 26.92
N TYR A 583 1.96 18.17 26.80
CA TYR A 583 0.98 17.68 25.84
C TYR A 583 -0.46 17.78 26.37
N PHE A 584 -1.34 18.43 25.60
CA PHE A 584 -2.76 18.63 25.91
C PHE A 584 -3.70 18.18 24.77
N GLY A 585 -3.24 17.33 23.86
CA GLY A 585 -4.07 16.79 22.77
C GLY A 585 -4.85 15.50 23.16
N PRO A 586 -5.45 14.80 22.19
CA PRO A 586 -6.31 13.65 22.47
C PRO A 586 -5.55 12.44 23.03
N VAL A 587 -6.24 11.67 23.87
CA VAL A 587 -5.71 10.49 24.60
C VAL A 587 -5.08 9.44 23.68
N TYR A 588 -5.61 9.25 22.47
CA TYR A 588 -5.05 8.26 21.54
C TYR A 588 -3.64 8.65 21.06
N LEU A 589 -3.32 9.94 20.93
CA LEU A 589 -1.97 10.39 20.57
C LEU A 589 -1.02 10.36 21.76
N GLU A 590 -1.54 10.61 22.95
CA GLU A 590 -0.82 10.45 24.21
C GLU A 590 -0.29 9.02 24.37
N SER A 591 -1.05 8.01 23.91
CA SER A 591 -0.61 6.61 23.89
C SER A 591 0.72 6.38 23.14
N HIS A 592 0.97 7.11 22.06
CA HIS A 592 2.24 7.03 21.32
C HIS A 592 3.41 7.58 22.14
N ILE A 593 3.18 8.65 22.89
CA ILE A 593 4.19 9.27 23.76
C ILE A 593 4.53 8.33 24.93
N GLU A 594 3.52 7.70 25.53
CA GLU A 594 3.73 6.69 26.57
C GLU A 594 4.52 5.49 26.04
N ASN A 595 4.24 5.03 24.82
CA ASN A 595 5.03 3.96 24.19
C ASN A 595 6.50 4.38 23.94
N TYR A 596 6.76 5.64 23.56
CA TYR A 596 8.13 6.14 23.45
C TYR A 596 8.86 6.17 24.79
N LEU A 597 8.19 6.55 25.88
CA LEU A 597 8.76 6.47 27.23
C LEU A 597 9.06 5.02 27.61
N SER A 598 8.12 4.11 27.42
CA SER A 598 8.29 2.68 27.67
C SER A 598 9.55 2.14 26.99
N ASN A 599 9.69 2.37 25.68
CA ASN A 599 10.86 1.90 24.93
C ASN A 599 12.16 2.57 25.39
N ALA A 600 12.15 3.87 25.68
CA ALA A 600 13.33 4.57 26.16
C ALA A 600 13.80 4.05 27.54
N PHE A 601 12.88 3.77 28.46
CA PHE A 601 13.20 3.12 29.75
C PHE A 601 13.65 1.67 29.58
N LEU A 602 13.11 0.93 28.61
CA LEU A 602 13.62 -0.40 28.25
C LEU A 602 15.08 -0.33 27.78
N TYR A 603 15.43 0.67 26.96
CA TYR A 603 16.82 0.88 26.52
C TYR A 603 17.72 1.26 27.69
N LEU A 604 17.22 2.10 28.61
CA LEU A 604 17.94 2.45 29.84
C LEU A 604 18.20 1.22 30.72
N PHE A 605 17.17 0.38 30.93
CA PHE A 605 17.31 -0.90 31.62
C PHE A 605 18.34 -1.79 30.94
N ARG A 606 18.32 -1.91 29.61
CA ARG A 606 19.29 -2.74 28.89
C ARG A 606 20.73 -2.27 29.11
N ALA A 607 20.95 -0.96 29.25
CA ALA A 607 22.24 -0.34 29.50
C ALA A 607 22.69 -0.43 30.99
N LYS A 608 21.81 -0.10 31.95
CA LYS A 608 22.13 -0.06 33.39
C LYS A 608 21.94 -1.39 34.11
N LYS A 609 21.05 -2.26 33.59
CA LYS A 609 20.56 -3.49 34.24
C LYS A 609 19.84 -3.26 35.58
N ASP A 610 19.24 -2.08 35.77
CA ASP A 610 18.47 -1.74 36.98
C ASP A 610 16.99 -2.14 36.83
N SER A 611 16.48 -3.00 37.72
CA SER A 611 15.10 -3.47 37.67
C SER A 611 14.05 -2.36 37.81
N ALA A 612 14.37 -1.25 38.48
CA ALA A 612 13.45 -0.12 38.61
C ALA A 612 13.14 0.54 37.24
N ASP A 613 14.11 0.57 36.33
CA ASP A 613 13.93 1.08 34.97
C ASP A 613 12.99 0.15 34.17
N LEU A 614 13.08 -1.17 34.37
CA LEU A 614 12.20 -2.15 33.73
C LEU A 614 10.76 -2.04 34.26
N GLU A 615 10.56 -1.85 35.56
CA GLU A 615 9.24 -1.60 36.15
C GLU A 615 8.62 -0.30 35.61
N THR A 616 9.44 0.74 35.45
CA THR A 616 9.01 2.01 34.86
C THR A 616 8.64 1.84 33.37
N ALA A 617 9.39 1.03 32.62
CA ALA A 617 9.04 0.69 31.24
C ALA A 617 7.69 -0.04 31.16
N VAL A 618 7.45 -1.03 32.03
CA VAL A 618 6.15 -1.73 32.13
C VAL A 618 5.02 -0.76 32.46
N HIS A 619 5.22 0.17 33.40
CA HIS A 619 4.22 1.17 33.76
C HIS A 619 3.79 2.02 32.55
N HIS A 620 4.74 2.56 31.79
CA HIS A 620 4.44 3.33 30.59
C HIS A 620 3.85 2.47 29.46
N ALA A 621 4.25 1.20 29.33
CA ALA A 621 3.65 0.27 28.37
C ALA A 621 2.18 -0.03 28.70
N SER A 622 1.83 -0.18 29.99
CA SER A 622 0.44 -0.31 30.45
C SER A 622 -0.38 0.93 30.13
N LEU A 623 0.14 2.13 30.41
CA LEU A 623 -0.53 3.38 30.05
C LEU A 623 -0.73 3.53 28.54
N ALA A 624 0.27 3.16 27.73
CA ALA A 624 0.16 3.17 26.28
C ALA A 624 -0.94 2.22 25.79
N PHE A 625 -1.01 1.01 26.34
CA PHE A 625 -2.05 0.03 26.03
C PHE A 625 -3.45 0.54 26.43
N GLU A 626 -3.61 1.07 27.64
CA GLU A 626 -4.89 1.56 28.17
C GLU A 626 -5.44 2.75 27.36
N LYS A 627 -4.57 3.69 26.97
CA LYS A 627 -4.95 4.92 26.26
C LYS A 627 -5.17 4.73 24.75
N ALA A 628 -4.65 3.64 24.18
CA ALA A 628 -4.84 3.35 22.76
C ALA A 628 -6.29 2.89 22.49
N PRO A 629 -6.92 3.32 21.37
CA PRO A 629 -8.29 2.93 21.04
C PRO A 629 -8.45 1.41 20.95
N ASP A 630 -9.58 0.87 21.42
CA ASP A 630 -9.81 -0.58 21.59
C ASP A 630 -9.56 -1.42 20.34
N ASN A 631 -9.86 -0.88 19.16
CA ASN A 631 -9.70 -1.56 17.87
C ASN A 631 -8.49 -1.05 17.06
N SER A 632 -7.66 -0.16 17.63
CA SER A 632 -6.52 0.39 16.90
C SER A 632 -5.41 -0.65 16.75
N PRO A 633 -4.76 -0.75 15.58
CA PRO A 633 -3.58 -1.58 15.42
C PRO A 633 -2.46 -1.27 16.42
N TYR A 634 -2.36 -0.01 16.86
CA TYR A 634 -1.38 0.41 17.87
C TYR A 634 -1.66 -0.20 19.24
N ARG A 635 -2.92 -0.35 19.63
CA ARG A 635 -3.28 -1.01 20.90
C ARG A 635 -2.74 -2.43 20.93
N PHE A 636 -2.91 -3.18 19.84
CA PHE A 636 -2.41 -4.55 19.76
C PHE A 636 -0.89 -4.61 19.71
N LYS A 637 -0.22 -3.68 19.02
CA LYS A 637 1.25 -3.58 19.07
C LYS A 637 1.75 -3.22 20.47
N TYR A 638 1.06 -2.34 21.19
CA TYR A 638 1.38 -2.01 22.59
C TYR A 638 1.11 -3.16 23.55
N GLY A 639 0.03 -3.92 23.34
CA GLY A 639 -0.25 -5.13 24.10
C GLY A 639 0.85 -6.19 23.91
N LEU A 640 1.35 -6.35 22.69
CA LEU A 640 2.49 -7.23 22.41
C LEU A 640 3.78 -6.74 23.09
N ASN A 641 4.09 -5.44 23.00
CA ASN A 641 5.24 -4.84 23.67
C ASN A 641 5.15 -4.99 25.20
N LEU A 642 3.97 -4.75 25.77
CA LEU A 642 3.69 -4.93 27.20
C LEU A 642 3.86 -6.39 27.62
N GLY A 643 3.33 -7.34 26.85
CA GLY A 643 3.52 -8.77 27.10
C GLY A 643 5.01 -9.16 27.10
N ASN A 644 5.78 -8.65 26.15
CA ASN A 644 7.24 -8.87 26.10
C ASN A 644 7.96 -8.30 27.33
N LEU A 645 7.59 -7.10 27.77
CA LEU A 645 8.16 -6.47 28.96
C LEU A 645 7.80 -7.22 30.25
N LEU A 646 6.54 -7.64 30.41
CA LEU A 646 6.09 -8.44 31.55
C LEU A 646 6.80 -9.79 31.60
N PHE A 647 6.99 -10.44 30.45
CA PHE A 647 7.74 -11.69 30.36
C PHE A 647 9.22 -11.48 30.71
N GLN A 648 9.84 -10.39 30.24
CA GLN A 648 11.21 -10.04 30.61
C GLN A 648 11.35 -9.73 32.11
N LEU A 649 10.35 -9.09 32.72
CA LEU A 649 10.29 -8.83 34.15
C LEU A 649 10.12 -10.13 34.95
N HIS A 650 9.31 -11.08 34.47
CA HIS A 650 9.20 -12.42 35.04
C HIS A 650 10.56 -13.14 35.05
N GLN A 651 11.29 -13.12 33.93
CA GLN A 651 12.61 -13.76 33.83
C GLN A 651 13.65 -13.16 34.79
N SER A 652 13.60 -11.84 35.04
CA SER A 652 14.57 -11.15 35.91
C SER A 652 14.25 -11.29 37.41
N SER A 653 12.97 -11.32 37.76
CA SER A 653 12.51 -11.24 39.16
C SER A 653 11.83 -12.52 39.69
N LYS A 654 11.56 -13.51 38.83
CA LYS A 654 10.70 -14.68 39.13
C LYS A 654 9.33 -14.28 39.70
N SER A 655 8.75 -13.18 39.21
CA SER A 655 7.44 -12.67 39.61
C SER A 655 6.26 -13.54 39.12
N SER A 656 5.04 -13.33 39.61
CA SER A 656 3.82 -13.99 39.12
C SER A 656 3.26 -13.42 37.81
N GLN A 657 3.99 -12.53 37.12
CA GLN A 657 3.49 -11.78 35.95
C GLN A 657 3.57 -12.57 34.63
N CYS A 658 4.02 -13.82 34.66
CA CYS A 658 4.03 -14.67 33.47
C CYS A 658 2.62 -14.93 32.96
N ASP A 659 1.65 -15.12 33.85
CA ASP A 659 0.24 -15.33 33.48
C ASP A 659 -0.33 -14.10 32.75
N ASP A 660 0.00 -12.89 33.22
CA ASP A 660 -0.41 -11.64 32.57
C ASP A 660 0.22 -11.49 31.18
N ALA A 661 1.50 -11.84 31.04
CA ALA A 661 2.19 -11.84 29.74
C ALA A 661 1.55 -12.82 28.75
N LEU A 662 1.30 -14.06 29.19
CA LEU A 662 0.66 -15.10 28.38
C LEU A 662 -0.77 -14.68 27.98
N ALA A 663 -1.54 -14.09 28.91
CA ALA A 663 -2.87 -13.58 28.64
C ALA A 663 -2.86 -12.46 27.58
N LEU A 664 -1.90 -11.54 27.64
CA LEU A 664 -1.73 -10.48 26.64
C LEU A 664 -1.32 -11.04 25.27
N PHE A 665 -0.35 -11.95 25.20
CA PHE A 665 0.04 -12.56 23.93
C PHE A 665 -1.14 -13.32 23.29
N ARG A 666 -1.89 -14.08 24.10
CA ARG A 666 -3.11 -14.75 23.66
C ARG A 666 -4.15 -13.75 23.17
N PHE A 667 -4.45 -12.71 23.93
CA PHE A 667 -5.38 -11.64 23.55
C PHE A 667 -5.02 -11.01 22.20
N VAL A 668 -3.75 -10.64 22.00
CA VAL A 668 -3.29 -10.05 20.75
C VAL A 668 -3.37 -11.05 19.59
N SER A 669 -2.96 -12.31 19.80
CA SER A 669 -3.01 -13.34 18.74
C SER A 669 -4.43 -13.63 18.24
N MET A 670 -5.42 -13.56 19.14
CA MET A 670 -6.84 -13.82 18.88
C MET A 670 -7.60 -12.60 18.36
N SER A 671 -6.97 -11.42 18.32
CA SER A 671 -7.61 -10.19 17.87
C SER A 671 -7.84 -10.14 16.36
N SER A 672 -8.59 -9.14 15.89
CA SER A 672 -8.81 -8.86 14.47
C SER A 672 -7.73 -7.97 13.83
N THR A 673 -6.62 -7.70 14.53
CA THR A 673 -5.53 -6.87 14.01
C THR A 673 -4.76 -7.57 12.89
N PHE A 674 -3.69 -6.92 12.41
CA PHE A 674 -2.88 -7.44 11.32
C PHE A 674 -2.32 -8.83 11.64
N PRO A 675 -2.39 -9.77 10.67
CA PRO A 675 -1.83 -11.11 10.85
C PRO A 675 -0.36 -11.13 11.30
N SER A 676 0.42 -10.08 10.99
CA SER A 676 1.84 -9.99 11.37
C SER A 676 2.02 -9.80 12.87
N ILE A 677 1.26 -8.88 13.46
CA ILE A 677 1.22 -8.64 14.91
C ILE A 677 0.65 -9.86 15.63
N ARG A 678 -0.40 -10.48 15.07
CA ARG A 678 -1.03 -11.69 15.65
C ARG A 678 -0.08 -12.87 15.68
N LEU A 679 0.66 -13.11 14.59
CA LEU A 679 1.64 -14.18 14.51
C LEU A 679 2.79 -13.93 15.47
N GLU A 680 3.33 -12.71 15.49
CA GLU A 680 4.40 -12.33 16.45
C GLU A 680 3.93 -12.61 17.89
N ALA A 681 2.71 -12.23 18.24
CA ALA A 681 2.13 -12.54 19.55
C ALA A 681 1.96 -14.05 19.81
N ALA A 682 1.47 -14.83 18.84
CA ALA A 682 1.34 -16.29 18.98
C ALA A 682 2.71 -16.98 19.20
N LEU A 683 3.76 -16.47 18.57
CA LEU A 683 5.11 -17.00 18.75
C LEU A 683 5.70 -16.62 20.10
N GLN A 684 5.51 -15.38 20.55
CA GLN A 684 5.93 -14.97 21.91
C GLN A 684 5.13 -15.73 22.97
N TRP A 685 3.85 -16.02 22.72
CA TRP A 685 3.05 -16.89 23.58
C TRP A 685 3.67 -18.30 23.70
N ALA A 686 3.98 -18.94 22.58
CA ALA A 686 4.61 -20.27 22.56
C ALA A 686 5.97 -20.25 23.29
N ASN A 687 6.83 -19.29 22.96
CA ASN A 687 8.18 -19.18 23.54
C ASN A 687 8.12 -18.90 25.06
N ALA A 688 7.19 -18.07 25.52
CA ALA A 688 7.02 -17.75 26.93
C ALA A 688 6.52 -18.96 27.74
N ALA A 689 5.59 -19.74 27.17
CA ALA A 689 5.09 -20.97 27.77
C ALA A 689 6.21 -22.02 27.91
N GLU A 690 7.01 -22.21 26.86
CA GLU A 690 8.15 -23.13 26.84
C GLU A 690 9.22 -22.75 27.86
N ALA A 691 9.65 -21.48 27.87
CA ALA A 691 10.71 -21.00 28.75
C ALA A 691 10.33 -21.05 30.24
N SER A 692 9.04 -21.06 30.56
CA SER A 692 8.54 -21.04 31.93
C SER A 692 8.09 -22.42 32.43
N ASN A 693 8.31 -23.48 31.65
CA ASN A 693 7.86 -24.86 31.94
C ASN A 693 6.36 -24.94 32.26
N TYR A 694 5.51 -24.16 31.58
CA TYR A 694 4.06 -24.34 31.67
C TYR A 694 3.66 -25.69 31.05
N GLU A 695 2.42 -26.10 31.30
CA GLU A 695 1.85 -27.28 30.66
C GLU A 695 2.05 -27.23 29.14
N TYR A 696 2.53 -28.34 28.57
CA TYR A 696 2.79 -28.49 27.13
C TYR A 696 1.60 -28.05 26.25
N GLN A 697 0.38 -28.18 26.79
CA GLN A 697 -0.85 -27.72 26.15
C GLN A 697 -0.86 -26.22 25.81
N VAL A 698 -0.27 -25.36 26.65
CA VAL A 698 -0.28 -23.90 26.43
C VAL A 698 0.59 -23.53 25.22
N ALA A 699 1.78 -24.12 25.12
CA ALA A 699 2.68 -23.92 23.98
C ALA A 699 2.05 -24.50 22.69
N HIS A 700 1.40 -25.65 22.80
CA HIS A 700 0.67 -26.27 21.70
C HIS A 700 -0.47 -25.39 21.20
N ASP A 701 -1.33 -24.86 22.08
CA ASP A 701 -2.44 -23.98 21.70
C ASP A 701 -1.94 -22.71 21.00
N ALA A 702 -0.81 -22.16 21.45
CA ALA A 702 -0.16 -21.01 20.82
C ALA A 702 0.34 -21.32 19.40
N LEU A 703 0.97 -22.48 19.21
CA LEU A 703 1.43 -22.94 17.89
C LEU A 703 0.27 -23.28 16.96
N ALA A 704 -0.83 -23.82 17.49
CA ALA A 704 -2.06 -24.06 16.73
C ALA A 704 -2.66 -22.74 16.23
N MET A 705 -2.73 -21.72 17.08
CA MET A 705 -3.13 -20.36 16.69
C MET A 705 -2.18 -19.78 15.63
N ALA A 706 -0.88 -19.96 15.78
CA ALA A 706 0.09 -19.54 14.77
C ALA A 706 -0.21 -20.19 13.41
N LEU A 707 -0.45 -21.51 13.37
CA LEU A 707 -0.83 -22.24 12.15
C LEU A 707 -2.13 -21.75 11.50
N ASP A 708 -3.08 -21.22 12.28
CA ASP A 708 -4.29 -20.58 11.75
C ASP A 708 -4.01 -19.20 11.12
N ILE A 709 -2.97 -18.49 11.59
CA ILE A 709 -2.63 -17.14 11.15
C ILE A 709 -1.74 -17.14 9.91
N ILE A 710 -0.80 -18.09 9.76
CA ILE A 710 0.17 -18.09 8.64
C ILE A 710 -0.52 -18.02 7.25
N PRO A 711 -1.61 -18.76 6.96
CA PRO A 711 -2.30 -18.64 5.68
C PRO A 711 -2.86 -17.25 5.39
N LEU A 712 -3.21 -16.47 6.44
CA LEU A 712 -3.66 -15.08 6.33
C LEU A 712 -2.50 -14.14 5.99
N LEU A 713 -1.29 -14.43 6.49
CA LEU A 713 -0.08 -13.67 6.16
C LEU A 713 0.39 -13.89 4.72
N ALA A 714 0.18 -15.10 4.22
CA ALA A 714 0.44 -15.41 2.84
C ALA A 714 -0.72 -14.99 1.93
N SER A 715 -1.77 -14.28 2.37
CA SER A 715 -3.03 -14.15 1.62
C SER A 715 -2.88 -13.67 0.17
N LEU A 716 -3.90 -13.94 -0.65
CA LEU A 716 -4.02 -13.47 -2.04
C LEU A 716 -4.01 -11.93 -2.17
N GLU A 717 -4.07 -11.22 -1.05
CA GLU A 717 -4.02 -9.76 -0.94
C GLU A 717 -2.60 -9.21 -1.11
N HIS A 718 -1.60 -10.09 -1.03
CA HIS A 718 -0.19 -9.75 -1.14
C HIS A 718 0.44 -10.31 -2.41
N ARG A 719 1.45 -9.59 -2.92
CA ARG A 719 2.27 -10.07 -4.04
C ARG A 719 3.13 -11.24 -3.57
N MET A 720 3.43 -12.20 -4.44
CA MET A 720 4.22 -13.38 -4.07
C MET A 720 5.61 -13.05 -3.48
N PRO A 721 6.38 -12.04 -3.96
CA PRO A 721 7.60 -11.62 -3.28
C PRO A 721 7.38 -11.14 -1.84
N VAL A 722 6.25 -10.48 -1.59
CA VAL A 722 5.86 -10.00 -0.28
C VAL A 722 5.44 -11.17 0.62
N GLN A 723 4.60 -12.09 0.12
CA GLN A 723 4.24 -13.33 0.82
C GLN A 723 5.49 -14.12 1.24
N TYR A 724 6.42 -14.33 0.31
CA TYR A 724 7.69 -15.01 0.56
C TYR A 724 8.50 -14.30 1.65
N LYS A 725 8.65 -12.97 1.56
CA LYS A 725 9.38 -12.19 2.55
C LYS A 725 8.74 -12.24 3.94
N ILE A 726 7.41 -12.16 4.01
CA ILE A 726 6.65 -12.27 5.26
C ILE A 726 6.91 -13.64 5.90
N LEU A 727 6.74 -14.73 5.16
CA LEU A 727 6.93 -16.09 5.66
C LEU A 727 8.39 -16.33 6.10
N SER A 728 9.36 -15.92 5.27
CA SER A 728 10.79 -16.11 5.54
C SER A 728 11.29 -15.30 6.73
N SER A 729 10.77 -14.08 6.92
CA SER A 729 11.15 -13.20 8.05
C SER A 729 10.80 -13.78 9.43
N GLN A 730 9.80 -14.66 9.48
CA GLN A 730 9.28 -15.23 10.73
C GLN A 730 10.02 -16.51 11.15
N LYS A 731 11.03 -16.99 10.39
CA LYS A 731 11.95 -18.11 10.71
C LYS A 731 11.28 -19.34 11.35
N CYS A 732 10.06 -19.66 10.93
CA CYS A 732 9.20 -20.42 11.82
C CYS A 732 9.11 -21.89 11.45
N ALA A 733 9.87 -22.68 12.20
CA ALA A 733 9.66 -24.10 12.48
C ALA A 733 8.29 -24.40 13.15
N ILE A 734 7.25 -23.58 12.94
CA ILE A 734 5.92 -23.74 13.57
C ILE A 734 5.33 -25.13 13.30
N PRO A 735 5.30 -25.63 12.04
CA PRO A 735 4.63 -26.90 11.75
C PRO A 735 5.33 -28.07 12.45
N ILE A 736 6.67 -28.09 12.42
CA ILE A 736 7.48 -29.14 13.04
C ILE A 736 7.48 -29.07 14.57
N ARG A 737 7.37 -27.87 15.16
CA ARG A 737 7.16 -27.65 16.60
C ARG A 737 5.79 -28.15 17.05
N ALA A 738 4.72 -27.73 16.36
CA ALA A 738 3.36 -28.15 16.67
C ALA A 738 3.19 -29.67 16.54
N ALA A 739 3.82 -30.27 15.51
CA ALA A 739 3.86 -31.70 15.33
C ALA A 739 4.57 -32.42 16.48
N ALA A 740 5.71 -31.90 16.96
CA ALA A 740 6.43 -32.48 18.09
C ALA A 740 5.55 -32.55 19.36
N TYR A 741 4.86 -31.46 19.71
CA TYR A 741 3.95 -31.44 20.85
C TYR A 741 2.76 -32.38 20.69
N SER A 742 2.18 -32.47 19.47
CA SER A 742 1.10 -33.42 19.21
C SER A 742 1.55 -34.88 19.37
N ILE A 743 2.80 -35.20 19.02
CA ILE A 743 3.37 -36.54 19.24
C ILE A 743 3.60 -36.79 20.74
N ASP A 744 4.03 -35.79 21.52
CA ASP A 744 4.15 -35.90 22.99
C ASP A 744 2.79 -36.19 23.66
N GLU A 745 1.71 -35.59 23.15
CA GLU A 745 0.33 -35.88 23.58
C GLU A 745 -0.21 -37.23 23.10
N GLY A 746 0.48 -37.88 22.17
CA GLY A 746 0.08 -39.17 21.58
C GLY A 746 -0.90 -39.06 20.40
N ASP A 747 -1.16 -37.86 19.86
CA ASP A 747 -2.04 -37.64 18.71
C ASP A 747 -1.23 -37.53 17.39
N ILE A 748 -0.91 -38.69 16.83
CA ILE A 748 -0.12 -38.83 15.59
C ILE A 748 -0.85 -38.29 14.35
N ILE A 749 -2.18 -38.33 14.33
CA ILE A 749 -2.95 -37.84 13.18
C ILE A 749 -2.94 -36.31 13.17
N LYS A 750 -3.10 -35.71 14.34
CA LYS A 750 -3.01 -34.25 14.52
C LYS A 750 -1.61 -33.72 14.19
N SER A 751 -0.54 -34.46 14.51
CA SER A 751 0.81 -34.06 14.09
C SER A 751 0.96 -34.02 12.57
N ILE A 752 0.42 -35.00 11.83
CA ILE A 752 0.39 -34.98 10.35
C ILE A 752 -0.45 -33.81 9.84
N HIS A 753 -1.61 -33.57 10.46
CA HIS A 753 -2.47 -32.44 10.09
C HIS A 753 -1.73 -31.11 10.22
N TYR A 754 -0.95 -30.88 11.28
CA TYR A 754 -0.16 -29.66 11.43
C TYR A 754 0.99 -29.54 10.43
N LEU A 755 1.66 -30.65 10.10
CA LEU A 755 2.67 -30.65 9.04
C LEU A 755 2.07 -30.29 7.68
N GLU A 756 0.91 -30.83 7.31
CA GLU A 756 0.26 -30.47 6.03
C GLU A 756 -0.36 -29.06 6.05
N LYS A 757 -0.84 -28.59 7.21
CA LYS A 757 -1.46 -27.26 7.38
C LYS A 757 -0.46 -26.11 7.27
N GLY A 758 0.73 -26.30 7.85
CA GLY A 758 1.73 -25.26 7.96
C GLY A 758 2.76 -25.23 6.83
N ARG A 759 2.60 -26.09 5.81
CA ARG A 759 3.53 -26.25 4.69
C ARG A 759 2.84 -25.97 3.36
N ASN A 760 3.64 -25.61 2.36
CA ASN A 760 3.18 -25.40 1.00
C ASN A 760 2.03 -24.38 0.88
N ILE A 761 2.00 -23.38 1.75
CA ILE A 761 0.92 -22.39 1.86
C ILE A 761 0.82 -21.58 0.57
N MET A 762 1.96 -21.22 -0.03
CA MET A 762 1.99 -20.47 -1.28
C MET A 762 1.48 -21.31 -2.46
N TRP A 763 1.73 -22.63 -2.42
CA TRP A 763 1.19 -23.59 -3.40
C TRP A 763 -0.31 -23.77 -3.26
N ALA A 764 -0.82 -23.92 -2.02
CA ALA A 764 -2.26 -24.06 -1.75
C ALA A 764 -3.06 -22.92 -2.40
N GLN A 765 -2.54 -21.70 -2.31
CA GLN A 765 -3.17 -20.53 -2.89
C GLN A 765 -3.12 -20.51 -4.41
N ALA A 766 -1.97 -20.86 -5.01
CA ALA A 766 -1.87 -20.96 -6.46
C ALA A 766 -2.80 -22.03 -7.03
N LEU A 767 -2.92 -23.17 -6.35
CA LEU A 767 -3.86 -24.23 -6.70
C LEU A 767 -5.31 -23.76 -6.60
N ASN A 768 -5.68 -23.06 -5.52
CA ASN A 768 -7.02 -22.51 -5.39
C ASN A 768 -7.35 -21.52 -6.52
N LEU A 769 -6.42 -20.66 -6.96
CA LEU A 769 -6.66 -19.78 -8.10
C LEU A 769 -6.97 -20.55 -9.40
N ARG A 770 -6.46 -21.77 -9.58
CA ARG A 770 -6.76 -22.63 -10.75
C ARG A 770 -8.20 -23.12 -10.77
N ALA A 771 -8.88 -23.20 -9.63
CA ALA A 771 -10.33 -23.48 -9.55
C ALA A 771 -11.13 -22.53 -10.48
N GLY A 772 -10.60 -21.31 -10.68
CA GLY A 772 -10.94 -20.33 -11.72
C GLY A 772 -11.41 -20.95 -13.04
N TYR A 773 -10.65 -21.95 -13.50
CA TYR A 773 -10.74 -22.50 -14.84
C TYR A 773 -11.47 -23.84 -14.91
N MET A 774 -11.92 -24.39 -13.77
CA MET A 774 -12.55 -25.72 -13.67
C MET A 774 -14.08 -25.70 -13.79
N LEU A 775 -14.72 -24.52 -13.77
CA LEU A 775 -16.18 -24.38 -13.91
C LEU A 775 -16.66 -24.69 -15.34
N SER A 776 -17.79 -25.40 -15.45
CA SER A 776 -18.44 -25.76 -16.71
C SER A 776 -19.04 -24.55 -17.44
N ARG A 777 -18.92 -24.49 -18.78
CA ARG A 777 -19.44 -23.39 -19.62
C ARG A 777 -20.93 -23.14 -19.38
N GLY A 778 -21.30 -21.96 -18.85
CA GLY A 778 -22.70 -21.48 -18.84
C GLY A 778 -23.22 -20.77 -17.58
N ASP A 779 -22.45 -20.71 -16.49
CA ASP A 779 -22.82 -19.95 -15.28
C ASP A 779 -22.32 -18.49 -15.41
N GLU A 780 -23.15 -17.48 -15.14
CA GLU A 780 -22.74 -16.07 -15.18
C GLU A 780 -21.58 -15.78 -14.20
N ARG A 781 -21.52 -16.52 -13.08
CA ARG A 781 -20.45 -16.44 -12.08
C ARG A 781 -19.11 -16.98 -12.59
N GLU A 782 -19.10 -17.82 -13.62
CA GLU A 782 -17.89 -18.35 -14.25
C GLU A 782 -16.99 -17.23 -14.80
N ARG A 783 -17.61 -16.20 -15.39
CA ARG A 783 -16.87 -15.06 -15.97
C ARG A 783 -16.20 -14.23 -14.89
N GLU A 784 -16.92 -13.99 -13.79
CA GLU A 784 -16.41 -13.30 -12.62
C GLU A 784 -15.26 -14.11 -11.97
N PHE A 785 -15.44 -15.42 -11.80
CA PHE A 785 -14.43 -16.34 -11.25
C PHE A 785 -13.12 -16.32 -12.06
N LYS A 786 -13.22 -16.43 -13.39
CA LYS A 786 -12.05 -16.38 -14.31
C LYS A 786 -11.37 -15.02 -14.33
N LEU A 787 -12.14 -13.94 -14.25
CA LEU A 787 -11.60 -12.58 -14.22
C LEU A 787 -10.81 -12.35 -12.92
N LEU A 788 -11.38 -12.71 -11.77
CA LEU A 788 -10.73 -12.60 -10.47
C LEU A 788 -9.49 -13.48 -10.38
N SER A 789 -9.57 -14.75 -10.82
CA SER A 789 -8.42 -15.66 -10.88
C SER A 789 -7.28 -15.05 -11.69
N ARG A 790 -7.54 -14.62 -12.94
CA ARG A 790 -6.53 -14.00 -13.81
C ARG A 790 -5.95 -12.73 -13.19
N ARG A 791 -6.79 -11.88 -12.59
CA ARG A 791 -6.37 -10.63 -11.97
C ARG A 791 -5.44 -10.90 -10.77
N LEU A 792 -5.85 -11.78 -9.85
CA LEU A 792 -5.07 -12.14 -8.67
C LEU A 792 -3.76 -12.84 -9.06
N SER A 793 -3.78 -13.76 -10.04
CA SER A 793 -2.55 -14.36 -10.58
C SER A 793 -1.60 -13.31 -11.16
N ASN A 794 -2.07 -12.36 -11.97
CA ASN A 794 -1.21 -11.32 -12.54
C ASN A 794 -0.62 -10.39 -11.45
N MET A 795 -1.45 -9.96 -10.50
CA MET A 795 -1.01 -9.11 -9.39
C MET A 795 0.00 -9.82 -8.48
N ARG A 796 -0.16 -11.13 -8.24
CA ARG A 796 0.79 -11.96 -7.48
C ARG A 796 2.20 -11.90 -8.06
N HIS A 797 2.33 -11.85 -9.39
CA HIS A 797 3.62 -11.88 -10.09
C HIS A 797 4.24 -10.51 -10.34
N GLY A 798 3.60 -9.41 -9.90
CA GLY A 798 4.12 -8.05 -10.09
C GLY A 798 3.93 -7.49 -11.50
N GLU A 799 3.12 -8.13 -12.34
CA GLU A 799 2.72 -7.56 -13.63
C GLU A 799 1.53 -6.61 -13.40
N SER A 800 1.80 -5.30 -13.38
CA SER A 800 0.74 -4.28 -13.35
C SER A 800 -0.21 -4.50 -14.54
N LEU A 801 -1.51 -4.62 -14.26
CA LEU A 801 -2.55 -4.86 -15.26
C LEU A 801 -2.92 -3.61 -16.09
N ILE A 802 -2.04 -2.60 -16.13
CA ILE A 802 -2.11 -1.55 -17.14
C ILE A 802 -0.69 -1.39 -17.70
N PRO A 803 -0.42 -1.84 -18.93
CA PRO A 803 0.82 -1.48 -19.60
C PRO A 803 0.81 0.03 -19.77
N SER A 804 1.63 0.73 -19.00
CA SER A 804 1.87 2.17 -19.16
C SER A 804 2.83 2.49 -20.31
N SER A 805 3.28 1.49 -21.08
CA SER A 805 4.05 1.71 -22.31
C SER A 805 3.52 0.89 -23.48
N SER A 806 3.24 1.58 -24.60
CA SER A 806 2.96 0.99 -25.90
C SER A 806 4.11 0.07 -26.38
N GLU A 807 5.32 0.33 -25.92
CA GLU A 807 6.55 -0.37 -26.31
C GLU A 807 6.56 -1.86 -25.93
N LYS A 808 6.08 -2.24 -24.73
CA LYS A 808 6.02 -3.66 -24.33
C LYS A 808 4.97 -4.45 -25.09
N LEU A 809 3.89 -3.80 -25.53
CA LEU A 809 2.86 -4.43 -26.36
C LEU A 809 3.39 -4.65 -27.78
N GLU A 810 4.11 -3.69 -28.35
CA GLU A 810 4.78 -3.83 -29.64
C GLU A 810 5.90 -4.88 -29.63
N GLU A 811 6.68 -4.94 -28.56
CA GLU A 811 7.75 -5.94 -28.38
C GLU A 811 7.16 -7.36 -28.31
N ASN A 812 6.09 -7.56 -27.54
CA ASN A 812 5.37 -8.84 -27.48
C ASN A 812 4.72 -9.24 -28.83
N ILE A 813 4.29 -8.27 -29.64
CA ILE A 813 3.72 -8.51 -30.98
C ILE A 813 4.82 -8.87 -32.00
N ARG A 814 6.02 -8.29 -31.89
CA ARG A 814 7.16 -8.56 -32.79
C ARG A 814 7.76 -9.95 -32.64
N HIS A 815 7.54 -10.63 -31.50
CA HIS A 815 8.11 -11.95 -31.21
C HIS A 815 7.14 -13.13 -31.44
N LEU A 816 5.96 -12.89 -32.03
CA LEU A 816 5.04 -13.96 -32.42
C LEU A 816 5.47 -14.59 -33.77
N PRO A 817 5.61 -15.93 -33.87
CA PRO A 817 5.92 -16.58 -35.13
C PRO A 817 4.79 -16.38 -36.17
N PRO A 818 5.10 -16.10 -37.45
CA PRO A 818 4.11 -15.74 -38.49
C PRO A 818 2.99 -16.78 -38.70
N ASP A 819 3.24 -18.05 -38.42
CA ASP A 819 2.35 -19.14 -38.82
C ASP A 819 1.24 -19.48 -37.80
N HIS A 820 1.18 -18.79 -36.65
CA HIS A 820 0.16 -19.03 -35.62
C HIS A 820 -1.12 -18.19 -35.75
N PHE A 821 -1.19 -17.24 -36.69
CA PHE A 821 -2.43 -16.48 -36.95
C PHE A 821 -3.59 -17.34 -37.46
N SER A 822 -3.32 -18.57 -37.93
CA SER A 822 -4.32 -19.50 -38.44
C SER A 822 -4.98 -20.40 -37.38
N ARG A 823 -4.52 -20.36 -36.11
CA ARG A 823 -4.99 -21.24 -35.02
C ARG A 823 -5.43 -20.51 -33.75
N ILE A 824 -5.81 -19.24 -33.86
CA ILE A 824 -6.50 -18.56 -32.76
C ILE A 824 -7.92 -19.13 -32.68
N PRO A 825 -8.39 -19.63 -31.50
CA PRO A 825 -9.77 -20.04 -31.34
C PRO A 825 -10.70 -18.90 -31.79
N PRO A 826 -11.78 -19.18 -32.53
CA PRO A 826 -12.66 -18.15 -33.07
C PRO A 826 -13.21 -17.22 -31.98
N GLU A 827 -13.25 -17.66 -30.72
CA GLU A 827 -13.63 -16.81 -29.58
C GLU A 827 -12.59 -15.71 -29.27
N ILE A 828 -11.27 -15.97 -29.29
CA ILE A 828 -10.21 -14.96 -29.04
C ILE A 828 -9.96 -14.10 -30.30
N SER A 829 -10.06 -14.71 -31.49
CA SER A 829 -10.06 -13.98 -32.77
C SER A 829 -11.28 -13.06 -32.87
N SER A 830 -12.43 -13.46 -32.30
CA SER A 830 -13.59 -12.57 -32.21
C SER A 830 -13.44 -11.49 -31.16
N VAL A 831 -12.64 -11.64 -30.10
CA VAL A 831 -12.45 -10.59 -29.08
C VAL A 831 -11.38 -9.59 -29.52
N LEU A 832 -10.23 -10.04 -30.03
CA LEU A 832 -9.21 -9.15 -30.62
C LEU A 832 -9.69 -8.55 -31.94
N GLY A 833 -10.41 -9.32 -32.76
CA GLY A 833 -11.12 -8.85 -33.95
C GLY A 833 -12.32 -7.97 -33.65
N ARG A 834 -13.00 -8.13 -32.49
CA ARG A 834 -13.98 -7.14 -32.00
C ARG A 834 -13.29 -5.92 -31.43
N VAL A 835 -12.14 -5.98 -30.77
CA VAL A 835 -11.50 -4.77 -30.23
C VAL A 835 -10.84 -3.96 -31.34
N ILE A 836 -10.15 -4.62 -32.28
CA ILE A 836 -9.56 -4.00 -33.49
C ILE A 836 -10.66 -3.66 -34.50
N GLY A 837 -11.70 -4.47 -34.61
CA GLY A 837 -12.90 -4.20 -35.41
C GLY A 837 -13.74 -3.08 -34.84
N ILE A 838 -13.95 -2.99 -33.52
CA ILE A 838 -14.61 -1.85 -32.87
C ILE A 838 -13.75 -0.61 -33.06
N TYR A 839 -12.42 -0.67 -32.97
CA TYR A 839 -11.56 0.48 -33.28
C TYR A 839 -11.60 0.90 -34.76
N ARG A 840 -11.59 -0.06 -35.70
CA ARG A 840 -11.58 0.17 -37.16
C ARG A 840 -12.97 0.54 -37.71
N ASP A 841 -14.02 -0.06 -37.17
CA ASP A 841 -15.42 0.23 -37.45
C ASP A 841 -15.83 1.54 -36.78
N ASN A 842 -15.35 1.86 -35.57
CA ASN A 842 -15.59 3.18 -34.96
C ASN A 842 -14.83 4.28 -35.70
N TYR A 843 -13.61 4.05 -36.17
CA TYR A 843 -12.88 5.02 -36.99
C TYR A 843 -13.58 5.24 -38.34
N SER A 844 -14.12 4.18 -38.97
CA SER A 844 -14.85 4.30 -40.24
C SER A 844 -16.28 4.84 -40.09
N ILE A 845 -16.96 4.62 -38.95
CA ILE A 845 -18.28 5.17 -38.61
C ILE A 845 -18.17 6.65 -38.17
N LEU A 846 -17.11 7.03 -37.44
CA LEU A 846 -16.78 8.43 -37.11
C LEU A 846 -16.46 9.27 -38.35
N VAL A 847 -15.89 8.64 -39.38
CA VAL A 847 -15.65 9.27 -40.68
C VAL A 847 -16.93 9.35 -41.54
N GLN A 848 -17.92 8.47 -41.33
CA GLN A 848 -19.12 8.39 -42.18
C GLN A 848 -20.40 9.07 -41.65
N GLN A 849 -20.56 9.32 -40.35
CA GLN A 849 -21.85 9.84 -39.84
C GLN A 849 -21.73 11.13 -39.04
N GLN A 850 -22.06 12.24 -39.71
CA GLN A 850 -22.44 13.50 -39.09
C GLN A 850 -23.65 13.30 -38.16
N GLY A 851 -23.53 13.73 -36.90
CA GLY A 851 -24.66 13.82 -35.97
C GLY A 851 -24.23 13.75 -34.51
N THR A 852 -23.80 14.88 -33.97
CA THR A 852 -23.30 15.13 -32.59
C THR A 852 -24.11 14.50 -31.45
N ASN A 853 -25.40 14.22 -31.63
CA ASN A 853 -26.26 13.66 -30.59
C ASN A 853 -26.07 12.16 -30.29
N LYS A 854 -25.76 11.32 -31.30
CA LYS A 854 -25.50 9.89 -31.06
C LYS A 854 -24.09 9.66 -30.52
N THR A 855 -23.13 10.49 -30.94
CA THR A 855 -21.76 10.49 -30.41
C THR A 855 -21.73 10.91 -28.94
N ASN A 856 -22.56 11.87 -28.53
CA ASN A 856 -22.70 12.26 -27.12
C ASN A 856 -23.41 11.19 -26.28
N GLN A 857 -24.48 10.54 -26.77
CA GLN A 857 -25.10 9.40 -26.07
C GLN A 857 -24.13 8.22 -25.92
N PHE A 858 -23.31 7.94 -26.93
CA PHE A 858 -22.31 6.88 -26.88
C PHE A 858 -21.11 7.25 -25.98
N LEU A 859 -20.63 8.50 -25.99
CA LEU A 859 -19.62 9.00 -25.06
C LEU A 859 -20.12 9.01 -23.61
N THR A 860 -21.41 9.30 -23.40
CA THR A 860 -22.04 9.25 -22.08
C THR A 860 -22.17 7.81 -21.61
N SER A 861 -22.65 6.90 -22.45
CA SER A 861 -22.72 5.45 -22.14
C SER A 861 -21.34 4.82 -21.97
N PHE A 862 -20.33 5.24 -22.73
CA PHE A 862 -18.94 4.81 -22.58
C PHE A 862 -18.30 5.38 -21.31
N LYS A 863 -18.58 6.64 -20.95
CA LYS A 863 -18.18 7.23 -19.66
C LYS A 863 -18.91 6.57 -18.48
N GLU A 864 -20.17 6.18 -18.64
CA GLU A 864 -20.94 5.41 -17.67
C GLU A 864 -20.44 3.97 -17.56
N HIS A 865 -20.08 3.29 -18.65
CA HIS A 865 -19.51 1.93 -18.60
C HIS A 865 -18.06 1.96 -18.11
N ARG A 866 -17.28 3.00 -18.46
CA ARG A 866 -15.97 3.26 -17.86
C ARG A 866 -16.13 3.65 -16.40
N GLY A 867 -17.20 4.35 -16.03
CA GLY A 867 -17.57 4.76 -14.67
C GLY A 867 -17.98 3.56 -13.84
N GLN A 868 -18.86 2.70 -14.32
CA GLN A 868 -19.27 1.43 -13.74
C GLN A 868 -18.11 0.43 -13.70
N ALA A 869 -17.30 0.33 -14.76
CA ALA A 869 -16.07 -0.47 -14.73
C ALA A 869 -15.06 0.12 -13.75
N ARG A 870 -14.99 1.46 -13.61
CA ARG A 870 -14.18 2.18 -12.63
C ARG A 870 -14.75 2.07 -11.22
N ASP A 871 -16.05 1.96 -11.01
CA ASP A 871 -16.71 1.84 -9.71
C ASP A 871 -16.65 0.37 -9.25
N LEU A 872 -16.83 -0.60 -10.16
CA LEU A 872 -16.34 -1.99 -10.02
C LEU A 872 -14.83 -2.04 -9.77
N PHE A 873 -14.06 -1.05 -10.24
CA PHE A 873 -12.61 -0.96 -10.01
C PHE A 873 -12.22 -0.22 -8.72
N LEU A 874 -13.03 0.73 -8.27
CA LEU A 874 -12.88 1.46 -7.00
C LEU A 874 -13.22 0.55 -5.84
N ASP A 875 -14.09 -0.43 -6.10
CA ASP A 875 -14.33 -1.62 -5.29
C ASP A 875 -13.32 -2.76 -5.59
N SER A 876 -12.21 -2.52 -6.31
CA SER A 876 -11.22 -3.54 -6.76
C SER A 876 -9.79 -3.34 -6.21
N SER A 877 -9.64 -2.96 -4.94
CA SER A 877 -8.35 -3.19 -4.29
C SER A 877 -7.96 -4.68 -4.38
N VAL A 878 -6.67 -5.00 -4.19
CA VAL A 878 -6.26 -6.42 -4.14
C VAL A 878 -7.02 -7.13 -3.01
N HIS A 879 -7.22 -6.45 -1.88
CA HIS A 879 -8.01 -6.93 -0.74
C HIS A 879 -9.48 -7.16 -1.11
N SER A 880 -10.15 -6.24 -1.80
CA SER A 880 -11.54 -6.45 -2.20
C SER A 880 -11.69 -7.52 -3.29
N SER A 881 -10.73 -7.61 -4.22
CA SER A 881 -10.68 -8.68 -5.22
C SER A 881 -10.48 -10.05 -4.55
N ALA A 882 -9.62 -10.11 -3.54
CA ALA A 882 -9.40 -11.32 -2.75
C ALA A 882 -10.61 -11.64 -1.86
N LYS A 883 -11.24 -10.67 -1.20
CA LYS A 883 -12.47 -10.84 -0.42
C LYS A 883 -13.59 -11.39 -1.29
N ARG A 884 -13.81 -10.77 -2.47
CA ARG A 884 -14.78 -11.24 -3.45
C ARG A 884 -14.46 -12.64 -3.96
N TRP A 885 -13.17 -12.94 -4.18
CA TRP A 885 -12.73 -14.30 -4.48
C TRP A 885 -13.09 -15.30 -3.37
N HIS A 886 -12.82 -14.98 -2.10
CA HIS A 886 -13.15 -15.82 -0.95
C HIS A 886 -14.67 -16.04 -0.79
N GLU A 887 -15.48 -14.99 -0.96
CA GLU A 887 -16.94 -15.10 -0.98
C GLU A 887 -17.39 -16.05 -2.10
N LEU A 888 -16.87 -15.87 -3.31
CA LEU A 888 -17.29 -16.62 -4.48
C LEU A 888 -16.83 -18.08 -4.41
N ILE A 889 -15.59 -18.36 -4.01
CA ILE A 889 -15.08 -19.74 -3.85
C ILE A 889 -15.76 -20.47 -2.68
N SER A 890 -16.23 -19.76 -1.65
CA SER A 890 -17.00 -20.37 -0.55
C SER A 890 -18.33 -21.00 -1.02
N THR A 891 -18.88 -20.51 -2.13
CA THR A 891 -20.07 -21.09 -2.75
C THR A 891 -19.79 -22.36 -3.56
N PHE A 892 -18.51 -22.68 -3.81
CA PHE A 892 -18.05 -23.87 -4.53
C PHE A 892 -17.05 -24.70 -3.69
N PRO A 893 -17.47 -25.28 -2.55
CA PRO A 893 -16.56 -26.01 -1.67
C PRO A 893 -15.88 -27.21 -2.36
N ASP A 894 -16.51 -27.82 -3.37
CA ASP A 894 -15.93 -28.92 -4.15
C ASP A 894 -14.74 -28.51 -5.04
N LEU A 895 -14.60 -27.22 -5.34
CA LEU A 895 -13.51 -26.67 -6.15
C LEU A 895 -12.32 -26.20 -5.31
N GLN A 896 -12.45 -26.15 -3.99
CA GLN A 896 -11.36 -25.79 -3.10
C GLN A 896 -10.40 -26.97 -2.95
N GLU A 897 -9.19 -26.83 -3.49
CA GLU A 897 -8.11 -27.76 -3.20
C GLU A 897 -7.51 -27.40 -1.84
N SER A 898 -7.97 -28.10 -0.80
CA SER A 898 -7.34 -28.04 0.51
C SER A 898 -6.11 -28.94 0.56
N LEU A 899 -4.98 -28.37 0.97
CA LEU A 899 -3.77 -29.13 1.31
C LEU A 899 -3.89 -29.78 2.71
N TYR A 900 -4.97 -29.58 3.46
CA TYR A 900 -5.10 -30.14 4.82
C TYR A 900 -5.35 -31.64 4.81
N PHE A 901 -4.70 -32.35 5.73
CA PHE A 901 -4.95 -33.75 5.98
C PHE A 901 -6.36 -33.96 6.56
N SER A 902 -7.21 -34.63 5.79
CA SER A 902 -8.62 -34.92 6.11
C SER A 902 -8.90 -36.43 6.09
N GLU A 903 -10.01 -36.86 6.70
CA GLU A 903 -10.45 -38.27 6.65
C GLU A 903 -10.62 -38.81 5.22
N LYS A 904 -11.02 -37.95 4.27
CA LYS A 904 -11.09 -38.32 2.85
C LYS A 904 -9.69 -38.60 2.28
N GLN A 905 -8.73 -37.74 2.56
CA GLN A 905 -7.34 -37.93 2.14
C GLN A 905 -6.71 -39.16 2.80
N ARG A 906 -7.02 -39.42 4.08
CA ARG A 906 -6.63 -40.66 4.77
C ARG A 906 -7.10 -41.90 4.01
N ALA A 907 -8.35 -41.94 3.56
CA ALA A 907 -8.86 -43.06 2.76
C ALA A 907 -8.16 -43.18 1.39
N ASP A 908 -7.84 -42.05 0.75
CA ASP A 908 -7.14 -42.02 -0.54
C ASP A 908 -5.70 -42.59 -0.47
N LEU A 909 -5.04 -42.50 0.69
CA LEU A 909 -3.69 -43.04 0.90
C LEU A 909 -3.59 -44.55 0.68
N MET A 910 -4.70 -45.31 0.83
CA MET A 910 -4.71 -46.76 0.61
C MET A 910 -4.17 -47.18 -0.77
N ARG A 911 -4.40 -46.37 -1.81
CA ARG A 911 -3.89 -46.62 -3.17
C ARG A 911 -2.38 -46.49 -3.30
N ILE A 912 -1.77 -45.77 -2.36
CA ILE A 912 -0.33 -45.50 -2.32
C ILE A 912 0.35 -46.49 -1.37
N VAL A 913 -0.15 -46.63 -0.14
CA VAL A 913 0.51 -47.43 0.91
C VAL A 913 0.56 -48.93 0.60
N THR A 914 -0.28 -49.40 -0.33
CA THR A 914 -0.25 -50.77 -0.87
C THR A 914 0.96 -51.04 -1.76
N LYS A 915 1.58 -50.00 -2.33
CA LYS A 915 2.81 -50.09 -3.13
C LYS A 915 4.08 -49.92 -2.29
N GLY A 916 3.97 -49.39 -1.07
CA GLY A 916 5.08 -49.14 -0.16
C GLY A 916 4.72 -48.08 0.90
N PRO A 917 5.41 -48.04 2.05
CA PRO A 917 5.12 -47.09 3.11
C PRO A 917 5.56 -45.65 2.78
N ILE A 918 4.88 -44.70 3.42
CA ILE A 918 5.27 -43.28 3.45
C ILE A 918 5.93 -43.02 4.80
N ILE A 919 7.08 -42.36 4.78
CA ILE A 919 7.92 -42.12 5.95
C ILE A 919 8.03 -40.62 6.13
N ILE A 920 7.25 -40.10 7.09
CA ILE A 920 7.22 -38.68 7.45
C ILE A 920 8.26 -38.48 8.53
N ILE A 921 9.23 -37.61 8.31
CA ILE A 921 10.30 -37.36 9.28
C ILE A 921 10.10 -35.97 9.84
N ASN A 922 9.80 -35.89 11.14
CA ASN A 922 9.72 -34.64 11.88
C ASN A 922 11.02 -34.47 12.68
N ALA A 923 11.81 -33.46 12.34
CA ALA A 923 13.08 -33.18 13.01
C ALA A 923 13.04 -31.80 13.67
N HIS A 924 12.98 -31.77 15.00
CA HIS A 924 12.97 -30.55 15.79
C HIS A 924 13.98 -30.64 16.95
N GLY A 925 14.41 -29.50 17.50
CA GLY A 925 15.38 -29.46 18.61
C GLY A 925 14.94 -30.20 19.87
N ILE A 926 13.62 -30.34 20.08
CA ILE A 926 13.04 -31.10 21.20
C ILE A 926 13.17 -32.62 20.97
N ARG A 927 12.89 -33.08 19.74
CA ARG A 927 12.82 -34.49 19.37
C ARG A 927 12.87 -34.70 17.86
N CYS A 928 13.37 -35.85 17.46
CA CYS A 928 13.31 -36.35 16.09
C CYS A 928 12.48 -37.64 16.03
N ASP A 929 11.57 -37.69 15.07
CA ASP A 929 10.60 -38.78 14.95
C ASP A 929 10.34 -39.13 13.48
N ALA A 930 10.04 -40.40 13.25
CA ALA A 930 9.46 -40.89 12.02
C ALA A 930 8.01 -41.34 12.26
N ILE A 931 7.11 -40.93 11.39
CA ILE A 931 5.75 -41.45 11.31
C ILE A 931 5.67 -42.30 10.05
N ILE A 932 5.44 -43.60 10.24
CA ILE A 932 5.40 -44.59 9.18
C ILE A 932 3.94 -44.87 8.84
N VAL A 933 3.53 -44.46 7.66
CA VAL A 933 2.18 -44.67 7.11
C VAL A 933 2.21 -45.88 6.21
N SER A 934 1.49 -46.94 6.57
CA SER A 934 1.52 -48.23 5.88
C SER A 934 0.16 -48.93 5.88
N ALA A 935 -0.04 -49.89 4.98
CA ALA A 935 -1.24 -50.73 4.96
C ALA A 935 -1.14 -51.84 6.02
N ARG A 936 -2.19 -52.05 6.83
CA ARG A 936 -2.25 -53.19 7.74
C ARG A 936 -2.56 -54.46 6.96
N SER A 937 -1.78 -55.53 7.15
CA SER A 937 -1.94 -56.79 6.39
C SER A 937 -3.30 -57.49 6.62
N GLU A 938 -3.99 -57.20 7.73
CA GLU A 938 -5.26 -57.85 8.12
C GLU A 938 -6.49 -56.93 8.10
N ALA A 939 -6.32 -55.61 7.92
CA ALA A 939 -7.41 -54.63 7.95
C ALA A 939 -7.35 -53.73 6.70
N VAL A 940 -8.49 -53.44 6.08
CA VAL A 940 -8.60 -52.48 4.95
C VAL A 940 -8.50 -51.04 5.49
N ASP A 941 -7.44 -50.73 6.24
CA ASP A 941 -7.21 -49.42 6.84
C ASP A 941 -5.73 -49.04 6.82
N VAL A 942 -5.48 -47.73 6.79
CA VAL A 942 -4.15 -47.13 6.86
C VAL A 942 -3.70 -47.11 8.33
N SER A 943 -2.54 -47.68 8.61
CA SER A 943 -1.89 -47.59 9.92
C SER A 943 -0.86 -46.47 9.97
N PHE A 944 -0.80 -45.80 11.12
CA PHE A 944 0.15 -44.72 11.43
C PHE A 944 0.97 -45.16 12.63
N THR A 945 2.25 -45.47 12.40
CA THR A 945 3.17 -45.94 13.44
C THR A 945 4.19 -44.85 13.75
N HIS A 946 4.28 -44.47 15.02
CA HIS A 946 5.31 -43.55 15.50
C HIS A 946 6.59 -44.32 15.85
N LEU A 947 7.73 -43.79 15.43
CA LEU A 947 9.07 -44.27 15.73
C LEU A 947 9.94 -43.10 16.20
N HIS A 948 10.44 -43.16 17.42
CA HIS A 948 11.38 -42.17 17.95
C HIS A 948 12.80 -42.41 17.41
N LEU A 949 13.52 -41.34 17.05
CA LEU A 949 14.87 -41.37 16.48
C LEU A 949 15.88 -40.66 17.41
N PRO A 950 16.39 -41.34 18.47
CA PRO A 950 17.20 -40.70 19.51
C PRO A 950 18.64 -40.38 19.08
N ASP A 951 19.14 -41.01 18.02
CA ASP A 951 20.53 -40.88 17.55
C ASP A 951 20.74 -39.74 16.54
N ILE A 952 19.75 -38.84 16.40
CA ILE A 952 19.81 -37.69 15.50
C ILE A 952 19.03 -36.52 16.08
N SER A 953 19.56 -35.31 15.98
CA SER A 953 18.91 -34.07 16.43
C SER A 953 18.59 -33.10 15.29
N GLY A 954 17.63 -32.21 15.50
CA GLY A 954 17.31 -31.14 14.55
C GLY A 954 18.49 -30.21 14.28
N ASP A 955 19.31 -29.92 15.29
CA ASP A 955 20.49 -29.06 15.17
C ASP A 955 21.59 -29.70 14.31
N GLU A 956 21.84 -31.00 14.47
CA GLU A 956 22.77 -31.74 13.61
C GLU A 956 22.31 -31.77 12.15
N ILE A 957 21.01 -31.96 11.93
CA ILE A 957 20.41 -31.94 10.59
C ILE A 957 20.60 -30.56 9.94
N GLN A 958 20.34 -29.47 10.67
CA GLN A 958 20.58 -28.10 10.20
C GLN A 958 22.06 -27.91 9.83
N ALA A 959 22.98 -28.29 10.72
CA ALA A 959 24.41 -28.16 10.50
C ALA A 959 24.89 -28.97 9.28
N TRP A 960 24.36 -30.19 9.07
CA TRP A 960 24.66 -30.99 7.89
C TRP A 960 24.16 -30.33 6.60
N ALA A 961 22.95 -29.76 6.59
CA ALA A 961 22.41 -29.07 5.43
C ALA A 961 23.27 -27.85 5.04
N GLU A 962 23.70 -27.06 6.03
CA GLU A 962 24.61 -25.94 5.84
C GLU A 962 25.98 -26.40 5.33
N THR A 963 26.58 -27.39 5.98
CA THR A 963 27.90 -27.96 5.62
C THR A 963 27.91 -28.53 4.21
N LEU A 964 26.86 -29.28 3.82
CA LEU A 964 26.76 -29.85 2.47
C LEU A 964 26.72 -28.75 1.41
N ARG A 965 25.95 -27.69 1.66
CA ARG A 965 25.82 -26.54 0.77
C ARG A 965 27.12 -25.76 0.62
N GLU A 966 27.81 -25.49 1.72
CA GLU A 966 29.13 -24.86 1.68
C GLU A 966 30.12 -25.69 0.85
N GLY A 967 30.17 -27.00 1.12
CA GLY A 967 31.01 -27.93 0.36
C GLY A 967 30.67 -27.96 -1.14
N MET A 968 29.38 -27.95 -1.48
CA MET A 968 28.92 -27.90 -2.88
C MET A 968 29.38 -26.61 -3.56
N ASN A 969 29.21 -25.45 -2.92
CA ASN A 969 29.63 -24.17 -3.49
C ASN A 969 31.13 -24.13 -3.74
N SER A 970 31.96 -24.54 -2.77
CA SER A 970 33.41 -24.63 -2.96
C SER A 970 33.81 -25.61 -4.07
N PHE A 971 33.09 -26.73 -4.22
CA PHE A 971 33.34 -27.68 -5.30
C PHE A 971 32.99 -27.09 -6.68
N TYR A 972 31.85 -26.41 -6.81
CA TYR A 972 31.40 -25.85 -8.09
C TYR A 972 32.22 -24.65 -8.56
N VAL A 973 32.69 -23.80 -7.65
CA VAL A 973 33.60 -22.69 -7.97
C VAL A 973 35.03 -23.20 -8.26
N GLY A 974 35.34 -24.45 -7.90
CA GLY A 974 36.62 -25.10 -8.17
C GLY A 974 37.68 -24.90 -7.09
N ASP A 975 37.27 -24.44 -5.90
CA ASP A 975 38.16 -24.21 -4.75
C ASP A 975 38.68 -25.54 -4.17
N ILE A 976 37.88 -26.60 -4.27
CA ILE A 976 38.25 -27.94 -3.80
C ILE A 976 38.07 -29.00 -4.90
N PRO A 977 38.95 -30.00 -4.98
CA PRO A 977 38.81 -31.11 -5.91
C PRO A 977 37.73 -32.10 -5.44
N LEU A 978 37.14 -32.84 -6.39
CA LEU A 978 36.08 -33.81 -6.15
C LEU A 978 36.34 -34.81 -4.99
N PRO A 979 37.53 -35.45 -4.86
CA PRO A 979 37.77 -36.38 -3.76
C PRO A 979 37.74 -35.72 -2.38
N GLN A 980 38.11 -34.44 -2.31
CA GLN A 980 38.06 -33.66 -1.07
C GLN A 980 36.63 -33.27 -0.73
N TYR A 981 35.82 -32.89 -1.74
CA TYR A 981 34.39 -32.67 -1.54
C TYR A 981 33.70 -33.93 -0.98
N GLU A 982 33.93 -35.09 -1.59
CA GLU A 982 33.30 -36.34 -1.15
C GLU A 982 33.73 -36.73 0.28
N SER A 983 35.03 -36.68 0.57
CA SER A 983 35.56 -37.14 1.86
C SER A 983 35.25 -36.21 3.03
N ASN A 984 35.27 -34.89 2.81
CA ASN A 984 35.10 -33.91 3.88
C ASN A 984 33.64 -33.52 4.13
N TYR A 985 32.79 -33.55 3.10
CA TYR A 985 31.42 -33.03 3.20
C TYR A 985 30.38 -34.14 2.98
N LEU A 986 30.41 -34.83 1.84
CA LEU A 986 29.34 -35.77 1.47
C LEU A 986 29.33 -37.05 2.34
N VAL A 987 30.46 -37.76 2.42
CA VAL A 987 30.55 -39.06 3.11
C VAL A 987 30.20 -38.99 4.60
N PRO A 988 30.70 -38.00 5.37
CA PRO A 988 30.32 -37.86 6.79
C PRO A 988 28.81 -37.72 6.99
N ILE A 989 28.15 -36.91 6.14
CA ILE A 989 26.70 -36.67 6.20
C ILE A 989 25.93 -37.94 5.83
N LEU A 990 26.32 -38.65 4.76
CA LEU A 990 25.68 -39.91 4.37
C LEU A 990 25.76 -40.98 5.48
N ARG A 991 26.88 -41.03 6.22
CA ARG A 991 27.06 -41.91 7.38
C ARG A 991 26.20 -41.48 8.57
N GLY A 992 26.09 -40.18 8.82
CA GLY A 992 25.22 -39.61 9.85
C GLY A 992 23.76 -39.97 9.60
N LEU A 993 23.25 -39.70 8.40
CA LEU A 993 21.91 -40.08 7.95
C LEU A 993 21.70 -41.60 8.02
N TRP A 994 22.71 -42.39 7.70
CA TRP A 994 22.62 -43.84 7.78
C TRP A 994 22.37 -44.32 9.20
N LYS A 995 23.22 -43.87 10.14
CA LYS A 995 23.17 -44.30 11.53
C LYS A 995 21.92 -43.78 12.25
N GLY A 996 21.66 -42.49 12.15
CA GLY A 996 20.61 -41.82 12.94
C GLY A 996 19.20 -41.98 12.38
N LEU A 997 19.06 -42.19 11.07
CA LEU A 997 17.76 -42.18 10.39
C LEU A 997 17.48 -43.47 9.60
N ALA A 998 18.36 -43.87 8.69
CA ALA A 998 18.07 -45.00 7.79
C ALA A 998 18.02 -46.35 8.53
N CYS A 999 18.98 -46.63 9.41
CA CYS A 999 19.05 -47.90 10.15
C CYS A 999 17.80 -48.17 11.01
N PRO A 1000 17.39 -47.27 11.93
CA PRO A 1000 16.20 -47.48 12.75
C PRO A 1000 14.94 -47.75 11.92
N ILE A 1001 14.80 -47.01 10.81
CA ILE A 1001 13.65 -47.13 9.91
C ILE A 1001 13.69 -48.47 9.17
N LEU A 1002 14.83 -48.88 8.62
CA LEU A 1002 14.99 -50.18 7.95
C LEU A 1002 14.69 -51.35 8.90
N ASP A 1003 15.17 -51.27 10.15
CA ASP A 1003 14.92 -52.31 11.15
C ASP A 1003 13.43 -52.41 11.50
N HIS A 1004 12.70 -51.30 11.49
CA HIS A 1004 11.25 -51.31 11.63
C HIS A 1004 10.55 -51.86 10.37
N LEU A 1005 10.94 -51.43 9.18
CA LEU A 1005 10.33 -51.89 7.91
C LEU A 1005 10.47 -53.41 7.72
N ARG A 1006 11.60 -54.00 8.13
CA ARG A 1006 11.81 -55.47 8.12
C ARG A 1006 10.80 -56.24 8.98
N GLN A 1007 10.23 -55.61 10.00
CA GLN A 1007 9.20 -56.21 10.85
C GLN A 1007 7.82 -56.18 10.20
N ILE A 1008 7.58 -55.24 9.28
CA ILE A 1008 6.29 -55.07 8.58
C ILE A 1008 6.23 -55.92 7.30
N GLY A 1009 7.36 -56.16 6.63
CA GLY A 1009 7.44 -57.05 5.46
C GLY A 1009 8.66 -56.81 4.57
N ASP A 1010 8.68 -57.45 3.40
CA ASP A 1010 9.70 -57.24 2.36
C ASP A 1010 9.43 -55.94 1.58
N VAL A 1011 9.70 -54.80 2.23
CA VAL A 1011 9.49 -53.47 1.65
C VAL A 1011 10.62 -53.12 0.69
N LYS A 1012 10.28 -52.90 -0.59
CA LYS A 1012 11.24 -52.50 -1.65
C LYS A 1012 11.12 -51.05 -2.09
N ARG A 1013 10.00 -50.38 -1.79
CA ARG A 1013 9.66 -49.03 -2.24
C ARG A 1013 9.25 -48.17 -1.06
N VAL A 1014 9.73 -46.93 -1.01
CA VAL A 1014 9.42 -45.97 0.06
C VAL A 1014 9.23 -44.55 -0.48
N TRP A 1015 8.35 -43.79 0.18
CA TRP A 1015 8.22 -42.35 -0.01
C TRP A 1015 8.73 -41.60 1.21
N TRP A 1016 9.75 -40.79 1.02
CA TRP A 1016 10.31 -39.89 2.02
C TRP A 1016 9.53 -38.58 1.99
N TYR A 1017 8.96 -38.21 3.14
CA TYR A 1017 8.38 -36.89 3.38
C TYR A 1017 9.25 -36.15 4.41
N PRO A 1018 10.31 -35.45 3.98
CA PRO A 1018 11.18 -34.71 4.87
C PRO A 1018 10.56 -33.38 5.29
N THR A 1019 10.89 -32.90 6.49
CA THR A 1019 10.51 -31.57 6.98
C THR A 1019 11.74 -30.71 7.22
N GLY A 1020 11.61 -29.40 7.07
CA GLY A 1020 12.68 -28.46 7.38
C GLY A 1020 13.98 -28.77 6.59
N PRO A 1021 15.16 -28.67 7.23
CA PRO A 1021 16.44 -28.79 6.52
C PRO A 1021 16.73 -30.17 5.93
N LEU A 1022 16.00 -31.21 6.36
CA LEU A 1022 16.09 -32.55 5.75
C LEU A 1022 15.74 -32.55 4.26
N MET A 1023 14.99 -31.56 3.79
CA MET A 1023 14.66 -31.38 2.37
C MET A 1023 15.91 -31.26 1.48
N PHE A 1024 17.01 -30.75 2.02
CA PHE A 1024 18.27 -30.54 1.28
C PHE A 1024 19.26 -31.68 1.42
N LEU A 1025 18.92 -32.71 2.22
CA LEU A 1025 19.82 -33.82 2.51
C LEU A 1025 19.47 -35.05 1.67
N PRO A 1026 20.48 -35.75 1.11
CA PRO A 1026 20.26 -36.90 0.24
C PRO A 1026 19.96 -38.17 1.05
N ILE A 1027 18.82 -38.19 1.75
CA ILE A 1027 18.30 -39.34 2.54
C ILE A 1027 18.39 -40.65 1.73
N HIS A 1028 17.92 -40.64 0.48
CA HIS A 1028 17.97 -41.82 -0.41
C HIS A 1028 19.37 -42.39 -0.64
N ALA A 1029 20.43 -41.61 -0.39
CA ALA A 1029 21.82 -42.01 -0.52
C ALA A 1029 22.51 -42.36 0.80
N ALA A 1030 21.79 -42.33 1.93
CA ALA A 1030 22.35 -42.71 3.23
C ALA A 1030 22.99 -44.10 3.15
N SER A 1031 24.24 -44.20 3.60
CA SER A 1031 24.99 -45.46 3.56
C SER A 1031 26.13 -45.46 4.58
N PRO A 1032 26.67 -46.66 4.93
CA PRO A 1032 27.92 -46.76 5.69
C PRO A 1032 29.13 -46.17 4.95
N CYS A 1033 29.04 -45.99 3.63
CA CYS A 1033 30.16 -45.68 2.74
C CYS A 1033 31.36 -46.62 2.96
N GLU A 1034 31.10 -47.93 2.99
CA GLU A 1034 32.09 -49.02 3.07
C GLU A 1034 31.90 -49.93 1.84
N GLU A 1035 32.98 -50.38 1.19
CA GLU A 1035 32.90 -51.07 -0.12
C GLU A 1035 32.00 -52.32 -0.15
N ASP A 1036 31.89 -53.04 0.98
CA ASP A 1036 31.16 -54.31 1.06
C ASP A 1036 29.75 -54.20 1.68
N LYS A 1037 29.32 -53.01 2.13
CA LYS A 1037 28.03 -52.85 2.81
C LYS A 1037 27.02 -52.07 1.95
N PRO A 1038 25.81 -52.61 1.71
CA PRO A 1038 24.79 -51.94 0.90
C PRO A 1038 24.24 -50.71 1.63
N GLY A 1039 24.03 -49.62 0.88
CA GLY A 1039 23.34 -48.42 1.35
C GLY A 1039 21.89 -48.35 0.85
N LEU A 1040 21.18 -47.25 1.13
CA LEU A 1040 19.80 -47.10 0.68
C LEU A 1040 19.64 -47.14 -0.86
N LEU A 1041 20.62 -46.63 -1.63
CA LEU A 1041 20.67 -46.75 -3.09
C LEU A 1041 20.71 -48.20 -3.61
N ASP A 1042 21.06 -49.17 -2.76
CA ASP A 1042 21.10 -50.59 -3.11
C ASP A 1042 19.87 -51.36 -2.61
N LEU A 1043 19.22 -50.83 -1.56
CA LEU A 1043 18.21 -51.53 -0.77
C LEU A 1043 16.78 -51.11 -1.09
N LEU A 1044 16.54 -49.82 -1.38
CA LEU A 1044 15.20 -49.27 -1.51
C LEU A 1044 15.04 -48.37 -2.75
N ILE A 1045 13.93 -48.55 -3.46
CA ILE A 1045 13.45 -47.60 -4.46
C ILE A 1045 12.84 -46.40 -3.72
N SER A 1046 13.60 -45.31 -3.67
CA SER A 1046 13.26 -44.11 -2.90
C SER A 1046 12.59 -43.05 -3.78
N SER A 1047 11.54 -42.42 -3.25
CA SER A 1047 10.89 -41.25 -3.84
C SER A 1047 10.72 -40.16 -2.78
N TYR A 1048 10.82 -38.90 -3.16
CA TYR A 1048 10.52 -37.76 -2.30
C TYR A 1048 9.13 -37.21 -2.58
N VAL A 1049 8.48 -36.66 -1.56
CA VAL A 1049 7.19 -35.98 -1.69
C VAL A 1049 7.22 -34.63 -0.97
N PRO A 1050 6.74 -33.55 -1.60
CA PRO A 1050 6.63 -32.24 -0.95
C PRO A 1050 5.40 -32.14 -0.02
N SER A 1051 4.37 -32.98 -0.24
CA SER A 1051 3.19 -33.11 0.63
C SER A 1051 2.48 -34.45 0.41
N LEU A 1052 1.64 -34.86 1.36
CA LEU A 1052 0.70 -35.96 1.15
C LEU A 1052 -0.34 -35.60 0.09
N HIS A 1053 -0.79 -34.34 0.06
CA HIS A 1053 -1.72 -33.86 -0.96
C HIS A 1053 -1.18 -34.07 -2.39
N SER A 1054 0.05 -33.66 -2.70
CA SER A 1054 0.62 -33.79 -4.05
C SER A 1054 0.76 -35.25 -4.47
N LEU A 1055 1.11 -36.13 -3.51
CA LEU A 1055 1.18 -37.57 -3.73
C LEU A 1055 -0.22 -38.16 -4.00
N ILE A 1056 -1.23 -37.82 -3.20
CA ILE A 1056 -2.62 -38.26 -3.41
C ILE A 1056 -3.13 -37.79 -4.78
N ARG A 1057 -2.88 -36.53 -5.14
CA ARG A 1057 -3.25 -35.98 -6.45
C ARG A 1057 -2.61 -36.78 -7.58
N ALA A 1058 -1.30 -37.01 -7.52
CA ALA A 1058 -0.58 -37.82 -8.50
C ALA A 1058 -1.16 -39.25 -8.61
N SER A 1059 -1.69 -39.81 -7.52
CA SER A 1059 -2.28 -41.17 -7.51
C SER A 1059 -3.59 -41.28 -8.27
N LYS A 1060 -4.30 -40.15 -8.38
CA LYS A 1060 -5.61 -40.07 -9.03
C LYS A 1060 -5.53 -39.73 -10.51
N SER A 1061 -4.38 -39.26 -11.00
CA SER A 1061 -4.21 -38.91 -12.40
C SER A 1061 -4.47 -40.12 -13.31
N PRO A 1062 -5.24 -39.96 -14.41
CA PRO A 1062 -5.56 -41.05 -15.32
C PRO A 1062 -4.30 -41.55 -16.05
N GLN A 1063 -4.28 -42.84 -16.39
CA GLN A 1063 -3.24 -43.40 -17.24
C GLN A 1063 -3.61 -43.14 -18.71
N LEU A 1064 -2.77 -42.36 -19.39
CA LEU A 1064 -2.88 -41.98 -20.79
C LEU A 1064 -1.73 -42.62 -21.60
N PRO A 1065 -1.85 -42.74 -22.94
CA PRO A 1065 -0.75 -43.14 -23.80
C PRO A 1065 0.42 -42.15 -23.72
N LEU A 1066 1.65 -42.66 -23.76
CA LEU A 1066 2.85 -41.84 -23.66
C LEU A 1066 3.13 -41.06 -24.96
N LYS A 1067 3.14 -39.73 -24.85
CA LYS A 1067 3.52 -38.79 -25.90
C LYS A 1067 4.44 -37.74 -25.28
N VAL A 1068 5.68 -37.68 -25.74
CA VAL A 1068 6.76 -36.91 -25.11
C VAL A 1068 7.06 -35.63 -25.88
N LEU A 1069 7.13 -34.52 -25.15
CA LEU A 1069 7.78 -33.28 -25.61
C LEU A 1069 9.18 -33.20 -25.01
N ALA A 1070 10.20 -33.18 -25.86
CA ALA A 1070 11.59 -33.01 -25.47
C ALA A 1070 12.12 -31.63 -25.89
N VAL A 1071 12.57 -30.84 -24.91
CA VAL A 1071 13.15 -29.52 -25.09
C VAL A 1071 14.65 -29.62 -24.86
N GLY A 1072 15.45 -29.26 -25.87
CA GLY A 1072 16.92 -29.35 -25.81
C GLY A 1072 17.58 -28.03 -26.18
N LEU A 1073 18.46 -27.50 -25.32
CA LEU A 1073 19.17 -26.26 -25.60
C LEU A 1073 20.69 -26.42 -25.38
N PRO A 1074 21.46 -26.81 -26.41
CA PRO A 1074 22.91 -26.96 -26.32
C PRO A 1074 23.63 -25.64 -26.01
N ASP A 1075 23.24 -24.57 -26.70
CA ASP A 1075 23.81 -23.23 -26.54
C ASP A 1075 22.74 -22.29 -25.98
N THR A 1076 22.91 -21.86 -24.72
CA THR A 1076 21.98 -20.95 -24.05
C THR A 1076 22.64 -19.56 -23.92
N PRO A 1077 21.98 -18.46 -24.33
CA PRO A 1077 22.54 -17.12 -24.19
C PRO A 1077 22.94 -16.80 -22.74
N GLY A 1078 24.20 -16.40 -22.53
CA GLY A 1078 24.72 -16.06 -21.19
C GLY A 1078 25.23 -17.24 -20.36
N PHE A 1079 25.15 -18.47 -20.85
CA PHE A 1079 25.63 -19.67 -20.15
C PHE A 1079 26.69 -20.43 -20.96
N SER A 1080 27.38 -21.37 -20.30
CA SER A 1080 28.32 -22.28 -20.96
C SER A 1080 27.60 -23.31 -21.83
N SER A 1081 28.23 -23.74 -22.93
CA SER A 1081 27.65 -24.71 -23.85
C SER A 1081 27.56 -26.11 -23.23
N LEU A 1082 26.39 -26.76 -23.36
CA LEU A 1082 26.12 -28.14 -22.94
C LEU A 1082 26.38 -29.10 -24.12
N LYS A 1083 27.58 -29.69 -24.12
CA LYS A 1083 28.14 -30.46 -25.24
C LYS A 1083 27.42 -31.77 -25.55
N TYR A 1084 26.62 -32.30 -24.63
CA TYR A 1084 25.98 -33.61 -24.76
C TYR A 1084 24.47 -33.56 -24.98
N VAL A 1085 23.84 -32.38 -24.96
CA VAL A 1085 22.40 -32.22 -25.27
C VAL A 1085 22.03 -32.83 -26.62
N ASP A 1086 22.80 -32.53 -27.68
CA ASP A 1086 22.57 -33.11 -29.00
C ASP A 1086 22.65 -34.64 -29.00
N LYS A 1087 23.55 -35.19 -28.18
CA LYS A 1087 23.70 -36.64 -28.04
C LYS A 1087 22.54 -37.23 -27.26
N GLU A 1088 22.12 -36.58 -26.18
CA GLU A 1088 20.95 -36.96 -25.39
C GLU A 1088 19.69 -37.02 -26.26
N MET A 1089 19.41 -35.96 -27.03
CA MET A 1089 18.28 -35.92 -27.96
C MET A 1089 18.35 -37.04 -29.01
N LYS A 1090 19.56 -37.35 -29.52
CA LYS A 1090 19.77 -38.46 -30.47
C LYS A 1090 19.50 -39.82 -29.82
N GLU A 1091 19.92 -40.04 -28.57
CA GLU A 1091 19.64 -41.28 -27.84
C GLU A 1091 18.14 -41.42 -27.54
N LEU A 1092 17.46 -40.34 -27.13
CA LEU A 1092 16.00 -40.35 -26.96
C LEU A 1092 15.31 -40.77 -28.27
N LYS A 1093 15.65 -40.16 -29.41
CA LYS A 1093 15.08 -40.52 -30.72
C LYS A 1093 15.26 -42.01 -31.07
N LYS A 1094 16.30 -42.70 -30.56
CA LYS A 1094 16.48 -44.14 -30.81
C LYS A 1094 15.40 -44.98 -30.12
N HIS A 1095 15.01 -44.62 -28.91
CA HIS A 1095 13.99 -45.35 -28.15
C HIS A 1095 12.58 -45.22 -28.76
N PHE A 1096 12.32 -44.15 -29.50
CA PHE A 1096 11.03 -43.88 -30.17
C PHE A 1096 10.98 -44.30 -31.65
N ARG A 1097 11.97 -45.03 -32.17
CA ARG A 1097 12.03 -45.43 -33.60
C ARG A 1097 10.79 -46.21 -34.08
N GLY A 1098 10.18 -46.99 -33.20
CA GLY A 1098 8.96 -47.75 -33.51
C GLY A 1098 7.68 -46.90 -33.55
N SER A 1099 7.71 -45.67 -33.03
CA SER A 1099 6.55 -44.77 -32.96
C SER A 1099 6.98 -43.30 -32.96
N PRO A 1100 7.47 -42.78 -34.10
CA PRO A 1100 8.05 -41.44 -34.19
C PRO A 1100 7.10 -40.31 -33.77
N ASP A 1101 5.79 -40.46 -34.05
CA ASP A 1101 4.76 -39.46 -33.72
C ASP A 1101 4.55 -39.27 -32.20
N SER A 1102 5.12 -40.16 -31.39
CA SER A 1102 5.05 -40.10 -29.94
C SER A 1102 6.19 -39.29 -29.29
N LEU A 1103 7.11 -38.74 -30.09
CA LEU A 1103 8.18 -37.85 -29.63
C LEU A 1103 8.21 -36.58 -30.48
N VAL A 1104 8.01 -35.43 -29.84
CA VAL A 1104 8.21 -34.11 -30.44
C VAL A 1104 9.42 -33.46 -29.80
N THR A 1105 10.31 -32.88 -30.61
CA THR A 1105 11.52 -32.23 -30.12
C THR A 1105 11.54 -30.76 -30.50
N LEU A 1106 11.79 -29.86 -29.54
CA LEU A 1106 12.09 -28.45 -29.75
C LEU A 1106 13.55 -28.23 -29.36
N ILE A 1107 14.42 -27.96 -30.34
CA ILE A 1107 15.88 -27.90 -30.11
C ILE A 1107 16.45 -26.57 -30.60
N GLY A 1108 17.36 -25.98 -29.83
CA GLY A 1108 18.07 -24.75 -30.23
C GLY A 1108 17.11 -23.57 -30.37
N GLU A 1109 17.08 -22.95 -31.54
CA GLU A 1109 16.26 -21.75 -31.81
C GLU A 1109 14.75 -21.98 -31.66
N GLU A 1110 14.27 -23.22 -31.73
CA GLU A 1110 12.85 -23.57 -31.56
C GLU A 1110 12.40 -23.59 -30.09
N ALA A 1111 13.34 -23.76 -29.15
CA ALA A 1111 13.08 -23.88 -27.72
C ALA A 1111 12.84 -22.52 -27.05
N ASN A 1112 11.81 -21.79 -27.49
CA ASN A 1112 11.38 -20.49 -26.93
C ASN A 1112 10.28 -20.66 -25.86
N ILE A 1113 10.15 -19.68 -24.96
CA ILE A 1113 9.17 -19.68 -23.86
C ILE A 1113 7.73 -19.93 -24.37
N TYR A 1114 7.27 -19.18 -25.36
CA TYR A 1114 5.87 -19.23 -25.80
C TYR A 1114 5.50 -20.56 -26.49
N PRO A 1115 6.29 -21.09 -27.46
CA PRO A 1115 6.07 -22.43 -28.00
C PRO A 1115 6.10 -23.52 -26.93
N VAL A 1116 7.05 -23.48 -26.00
CA VAL A 1116 7.19 -24.48 -24.94
C VAL A 1116 5.97 -24.45 -24.02
N ILE A 1117 5.68 -23.31 -23.38
CA ILE A 1117 4.63 -23.22 -22.33
C ILE A 1117 3.24 -23.57 -22.86
N ASN A 1118 2.91 -23.18 -24.09
CA ASN A 1118 1.61 -23.50 -24.71
C ASN A 1118 1.49 -24.95 -25.13
N SER A 1119 2.61 -25.62 -25.40
CA SER A 1119 2.61 -27.03 -25.81
C SER A 1119 2.50 -27.97 -24.60
N LEU A 1120 2.98 -27.57 -23.41
CA LEU A 1120 3.07 -28.47 -22.24
C LEU A 1120 1.77 -29.26 -21.93
N PRO A 1121 0.56 -28.66 -21.92
CA PRO A 1121 -0.67 -29.36 -21.56
C PRO A 1121 -1.09 -30.47 -22.55
N ASP A 1122 -0.57 -30.44 -23.78
CA ASP A 1122 -0.96 -31.37 -24.85
C ASP A 1122 -0.24 -32.73 -24.76
N TYR A 1123 0.83 -32.82 -23.97
CA TYR A 1123 1.69 -33.99 -23.87
C TYR A 1123 1.50 -34.74 -22.54
N THR A 1124 1.89 -36.00 -22.53
CA THR A 1124 1.81 -36.88 -21.35
C THR A 1124 3.18 -37.21 -20.78
N GLY A 1125 4.27 -36.87 -21.50
CA GLY A 1125 5.63 -36.92 -21.00
C GLY A 1125 6.42 -35.65 -21.35
N LEU A 1126 7.30 -35.21 -20.45
CA LEU A 1126 8.16 -34.05 -20.65
C LEU A 1126 9.63 -34.42 -20.47
N HIS A 1127 10.51 -33.82 -21.27
CA HIS A 1127 11.95 -33.94 -21.11
C HIS A 1127 12.60 -32.57 -21.33
N PHE A 1128 13.36 -32.10 -20.35
CA PHE A 1128 14.10 -30.85 -20.44
C PHE A 1128 15.60 -31.14 -20.35
N SER A 1129 16.35 -30.77 -21.37
CA SER A 1129 17.81 -30.86 -21.44
C SER A 1129 18.36 -29.47 -21.74
N CYS A 1130 18.48 -28.66 -20.69
CA CYS A 1130 18.87 -27.26 -20.74
C CYS A 1130 19.43 -26.81 -19.40
N HIS A 1131 19.96 -25.58 -19.33
CA HIS A 1131 20.28 -24.97 -18.05
C HIS A 1131 19.01 -24.71 -17.24
N ALA A 1132 19.12 -24.92 -15.93
CA ALA A 1132 18.14 -24.46 -14.96
C ALA A 1132 18.84 -23.63 -13.90
N TYR A 1133 18.10 -22.66 -13.37
CA TYR A 1133 18.59 -21.72 -12.39
C TYR A 1133 17.66 -21.73 -11.18
N GLN A 1134 18.23 -21.90 -9.98
CA GLN A 1134 17.55 -21.70 -8.70
C GLN A 1134 17.89 -20.28 -8.22
N ASP A 1135 16.87 -19.45 -8.05
CA ASP A 1135 17.02 -18.08 -7.56
C ASP A 1135 16.98 -18.10 -6.01
N GLU A 1136 18.11 -17.79 -5.36
CA GLU A 1136 18.21 -17.81 -3.89
C GLU A 1136 17.56 -16.60 -3.21
N GLU A 1137 17.46 -15.47 -3.92
CA GLU A 1137 16.84 -14.24 -3.40
C GLU A 1137 15.31 -14.35 -3.46
N TYR A 1138 14.79 -14.87 -4.57
CA TYR A 1138 13.37 -15.10 -4.78
C TYR A 1138 13.09 -16.41 -5.54
N PRO A 1139 12.87 -17.53 -4.83
CA PRO A 1139 12.77 -18.88 -5.40
C PRO A 1139 11.71 -19.10 -6.50
N PHE A 1140 10.65 -18.29 -6.57
CA PHE A 1140 9.65 -18.38 -7.67
C PHE A 1140 10.13 -17.80 -9.02
N ASN A 1141 11.29 -17.12 -9.03
CA ASN A 1141 12.01 -16.76 -10.26
C ASN A 1141 12.88 -17.89 -10.81
N SER A 1142 13.05 -18.98 -10.05
CA SER A 1142 13.76 -20.18 -10.53
C SER A 1142 13.19 -20.62 -11.87
N SER A 1143 14.03 -21.04 -12.80
CA SER A 1143 13.62 -21.13 -14.21
C SER A 1143 14.36 -22.20 -15.01
N PHE A 1144 13.71 -22.66 -16.07
CA PHE A 1144 14.39 -23.30 -17.19
C PHE A 1144 14.89 -22.20 -18.13
N CYS A 1145 16.18 -22.18 -18.44
CA CYS A 1145 16.75 -21.23 -19.37
C CYS A 1145 16.43 -21.68 -20.80
N LEU A 1146 15.62 -20.89 -21.51
CA LEU A 1146 15.19 -21.12 -22.88
C LEU A 1146 15.82 -20.08 -23.82
N GLN A 1147 15.67 -20.27 -25.13
CA GLN A 1147 16.36 -19.47 -26.15
C GLN A 1147 16.10 -17.96 -26.02
N ASN A 1148 14.86 -17.55 -25.77
CA ASN A 1148 14.46 -16.14 -25.65
C ASN A 1148 14.23 -15.67 -24.21
N GLY A 1149 14.71 -16.42 -23.22
CA GLY A 1149 14.68 -16.02 -21.81
C GLY A 1149 14.27 -17.13 -20.85
N PRO A 1150 14.15 -16.82 -19.54
CA PRO A 1150 13.83 -17.79 -18.52
C PRO A 1150 12.32 -18.13 -18.46
N LEU A 1151 11.98 -19.42 -18.58
CA LEU A 1151 10.66 -19.94 -18.21
C LEU A 1151 10.61 -20.09 -16.68
N LYS A 1152 10.10 -19.05 -16.02
CA LYS A 1152 10.02 -18.96 -14.55
C LYS A 1152 9.00 -19.92 -13.95
N LEU A 1153 9.31 -20.40 -12.75
CA LEU A 1153 8.46 -21.27 -11.94
C LEU A 1153 7.09 -20.64 -11.66
N SER A 1154 7.07 -19.33 -11.39
CA SER A 1154 5.85 -18.51 -11.25
C SER A 1154 4.91 -18.59 -12.46
N LYS A 1155 5.40 -18.82 -13.68
CA LYS A 1155 4.54 -19.05 -14.86
C LYS A 1155 4.14 -20.49 -15.01
N LEU A 1156 5.04 -21.42 -14.67
CA LEU A 1156 4.81 -22.86 -14.78
C LEU A 1156 3.68 -23.34 -13.85
N ILE A 1157 3.61 -22.80 -12.64
CA ILE A 1157 2.56 -23.09 -11.64
C ILE A 1157 1.16 -22.59 -12.05
N ASP A 1158 1.01 -21.81 -13.12
CA ASP A 1158 -0.31 -21.44 -13.63
C ASP A 1158 -0.81 -22.42 -14.73
N VAL A 1159 0.04 -23.33 -15.19
CA VAL A 1159 -0.27 -24.29 -16.26
C VAL A 1159 -0.81 -25.61 -15.69
N ASP A 1160 -1.97 -26.06 -16.14
CA ASP A 1160 -2.47 -27.40 -15.78
C ASP A 1160 -1.69 -28.50 -16.52
N LEU A 1161 -0.88 -29.22 -15.76
CA LEU A 1161 -0.07 -30.35 -16.22
C LEU A 1161 -0.61 -31.69 -15.71
N SER A 1162 -1.87 -31.76 -15.29
CA SER A 1162 -2.50 -32.98 -14.73
C SER A 1162 -2.49 -34.19 -15.68
N ARG A 1163 -2.35 -33.96 -16.99
CA ARG A 1163 -2.21 -35.00 -18.03
C ARG A 1163 -0.79 -35.56 -18.12
N VAL A 1164 0.20 -34.86 -17.59
CA VAL A 1164 1.60 -35.24 -17.67
C VAL A 1164 1.89 -36.33 -16.65
N GLN A 1165 2.23 -37.51 -17.13
CA GLN A 1165 2.46 -38.70 -16.32
C GLN A 1165 3.91 -38.80 -15.85
N PHE A 1166 4.85 -38.23 -16.61
CA PHE A 1166 6.28 -38.33 -16.35
C PHE A 1166 7.03 -37.11 -16.87
N ALA A 1167 7.97 -36.59 -16.10
CA ALA A 1167 8.93 -35.59 -16.53
C ALA A 1167 10.38 -36.01 -16.18
N PHE A 1168 11.29 -35.90 -17.15
CA PHE A 1168 12.72 -36.04 -16.90
C PHE A 1168 13.40 -34.68 -17.03
N LEU A 1169 13.88 -34.14 -15.90
CA LEU A 1169 14.56 -32.86 -15.86
C LEU A 1169 16.08 -33.10 -15.90
N SER A 1170 16.62 -33.18 -17.11
CA SER A 1170 18.06 -33.22 -17.41
C SER A 1170 18.68 -31.82 -17.30
N ALA A 1171 18.45 -31.17 -16.16
CA ALA A 1171 18.89 -29.81 -15.86
C ALA A 1171 19.39 -29.74 -14.41
N CYS A 1172 20.33 -28.82 -14.14
CA CYS A 1172 20.96 -28.67 -12.82
C CYS A 1172 20.00 -28.07 -11.78
N LEU A 1173 20.16 -28.41 -10.50
CA LEU A 1173 19.52 -27.73 -9.36
C LEU A 1173 17.98 -27.70 -9.40
N THR A 1174 17.35 -28.63 -10.14
CA THR A 1174 15.89 -28.65 -10.32
C THR A 1174 15.12 -29.04 -9.05
N SER A 1175 15.84 -29.53 -8.03
CA SER A 1175 15.34 -29.81 -6.68
C SER A 1175 16.23 -29.29 -5.56
N ALA A 1176 16.99 -28.21 -5.81
CA ALA A 1176 17.84 -27.60 -4.78
C ALA A 1176 17.02 -26.99 -3.62
N GLY A 1177 15.84 -26.43 -3.91
CA GLY A 1177 14.94 -25.85 -2.91
C GLY A 1177 15.41 -24.50 -2.37
N ASP A 1178 14.65 -23.94 -1.42
CA ASP A 1178 14.95 -22.67 -0.76
C ASP A 1178 15.20 -22.88 0.73
N THR A 1179 16.35 -22.42 1.21
CA THR A 1179 16.75 -22.60 2.61
C THR A 1179 16.06 -21.65 3.59
N ASN A 1180 15.44 -20.57 3.11
CA ASN A 1180 14.72 -19.65 3.97
C ASN A 1180 13.33 -20.20 4.33
N LEU A 1181 12.69 -20.91 3.39
CA LEU A 1181 11.40 -21.57 3.54
C LEU A 1181 11.49 -23.04 3.10
N PRO A 1182 12.25 -23.89 3.82
CA PRO A 1182 12.42 -25.30 3.47
C PRO A 1182 11.10 -26.06 3.35
N ASP A 1183 10.15 -25.65 4.18
CA ASP A 1183 8.84 -26.27 4.31
C ASP A 1183 7.85 -25.88 3.18
N GLU A 1184 8.15 -24.82 2.40
CA GLU A 1184 7.42 -24.48 1.17
C GLU A 1184 7.92 -25.24 -0.06
N CYS A 1185 9.03 -25.98 0.01
CA CYS A 1185 9.54 -26.80 -1.10
C CYS A 1185 9.65 -26.05 -2.45
N ILE A 1186 10.17 -24.81 -2.46
CA ILE A 1186 10.13 -23.96 -3.68
C ILE A 1186 11.28 -24.29 -4.64
N HIS A 1187 11.02 -25.20 -5.58
CA HIS A 1187 11.92 -25.54 -6.69
C HIS A 1187 11.16 -26.08 -7.91
N LEU A 1188 11.85 -26.18 -9.06
CA LEU A 1188 11.22 -26.55 -10.34
C LEU A 1188 10.51 -27.91 -10.32
N ALA A 1189 11.10 -28.93 -9.68
CA ALA A 1189 10.50 -30.28 -9.62
C ALA A 1189 9.24 -30.34 -8.76
N ALA A 1190 9.20 -29.69 -7.58
CA ALA A 1190 7.99 -29.57 -6.77
C ALA A 1190 6.93 -28.75 -7.51
N GLY A 1191 7.36 -27.69 -8.21
CA GLY A 1191 6.49 -26.88 -9.07
C GLY A 1191 5.81 -27.67 -10.18
N MET A 1192 6.54 -28.55 -10.86
CA MET A 1192 5.96 -29.49 -11.83
C MET A 1192 4.93 -30.41 -11.15
N GLN A 1193 5.22 -30.92 -9.96
CA GLN A 1193 4.33 -31.81 -9.23
C GLN A 1193 3.02 -31.12 -8.81
N PHE A 1194 3.11 -29.93 -8.21
CA PHE A 1194 1.95 -29.10 -7.89
C PHE A 1194 1.21 -28.64 -9.16
N ALA A 1195 1.92 -28.46 -10.27
CA ALA A 1195 1.29 -28.17 -11.55
C ALA A 1195 0.46 -29.34 -12.10
N GLY A 1196 0.68 -30.56 -11.61
CA GLY A 1196 -0.09 -31.76 -11.93
C GLY A 1196 0.74 -32.92 -12.49
N VAL A 1197 2.05 -32.75 -12.66
CA VAL A 1197 2.94 -33.81 -13.15
C VAL A 1197 3.00 -34.94 -12.13
N ARG A 1198 2.67 -36.17 -12.56
CA ARG A 1198 2.56 -37.33 -11.66
C ARG A 1198 3.89 -37.85 -11.12
N SER A 1199 4.92 -37.87 -11.96
CA SER A 1199 6.24 -38.41 -11.64
C SER A 1199 7.32 -37.54 -12.26
N VAL A 1200 8.34 -37.18 -11.48
CA VAL A 1200 9.42 -36.28 -11.91
C VAL A 1200 10.76 -36.89 -11.51
N VAL A 1201 11.68 -37.00 -12.47
CA VAL A 1201 13.11 -37.23 -12.20
C VAL A 1201 13.81 -35.87 -12.23
N ALA A 1202 14.49 -35.55 -11.14
CA ALA A 1202 15.12 -34.25 -10.90
C ALA A 1202 16.52 -34.41 -10.27
N THR A 1203 17.20 -33.28 -10.08
CA THR A 1203 18.57 -33.23 -9.54
C THR A 1203 18.64 -32.30 -8.33
N MET A 1204 19.20 -32.77 -7.21
CA MET A 1204 19.37 -31.98 -5.97
C MET A 1204 20.53 -30.98 -6.10
N SER A 1205 21.50 -31.27 -6.97
CA SER A 1205 22.66 -30.42 -7.24
C SER A 1205 22.99 -30.40 -8.73
N SER A 1206 24.01 -29.64 -9.14
CA SER A 1206 24.47 -29.65 -10.54
C SER A 1206 25.09 -31.01 -10.90
N VAL A 1207 24.76 -31.49 -12.10
CA VAL A 1207 25.15 -32.80 -12.64
C VAL A 1207 26.01 -32.63 -13.89
N ASP A 1208 26.89 -33.60 -14.13
CA ASP A 1208 27.68 -33.65 -15.36
C ASP A 1208 26.78 -33.98 -16.56
N ASP A 1209 26.87 -33.14 -17.60
CA ASP A 1209 26.07 -33.20 -18.83
C ASP A 1209 26.17 -34.58 -19.55
N LYS A 1210 27.38 -35.17 -19.59
CA LYS A 1210 27.58 -36.50 -20.19
C LYS A 1210 26.89 -37.60 -19.39
N LEU A 1211 26.95 -37.54 -18.07
CA LEU A 1211 26.27 -38.49 -17.20
C LEU A 1211 24.75 -38.32 -17.24
N ALA A 1212 24.25 -37.09 -17.32
CA ALA A 1212 22.83 -36.79 -17.48
C ALA A 1212 22.24 -37.44 -18.74
N ALA A 1213 22.91 -37.26 -19.89
CA ALA A 1213 22.54 -37.92 -21.15
C ALA A 1213 22.53 -39.45 -21.03
N GLY A 1214 23.48 -40.02 -20.29
CA GLY A 1214 23.55 -41.45 -20.03
C GLY A 1214 22.43 -41.96 -19.12
N MET A 1215 22.07 -41.18 -18.10
CA MET A 1215 21.00 -41.50 -17.15
C MET A 1215 19.64 -41.46 -17.85
N ALA A 1216 19.36 -40.40 -18.62
CA ALA A 1216 18.13 -40.27 -19.41
C ALA A 1216 17.93 -41.45 -20.35
N SER A 1217 18.97 -41.82 -21.10
CA SER A 1217 18.91 -42.96 -22.03
C SER A 1217 18.56 -44.28 -21.33
N LYS A 1218 19.11 -44.53 -20.13
CA LYS A 1218 18.78 -45.74 -19.35
C LYS A 1218 17.36 -45.74 -18.81
N VAL A 1219 16.89 -44.60 -18.29
CA VAL A 1219 15.53 -44.45 -17.78
C VAL A 1219 14.50 -44.69 -18.89
N TYR A 1220 14.67 -44.04 -20.05
CA TYR A 1220 13.80 -44.28 -21.22
C TYR A 1220 13.90 -45.73 -21.72
N GLY A 1221 15.11 -46.30 -21.74
CA GLY A 1221 15.31 -47.71 -22.12
C GLY A 1221 14.55 -48.69 -21.22
N TYR A 1222 14.49 -48.42 -19.91
CA TYR A 1222 13.69 -49.23 -18.98
C TYR A 1222 12.19 -49.00 -19.20
N LEU A 1223 11.73 -47.75 -19.22
CA LEU A 1223 10.30 -47.42 -19.38
C LEU A 1223 9.70 -47.96 -20.69
N LEU A 1224 10.49 -48.00 -21.75
CA LEU A 1224 10.06 -48.43 -23.08
C LEU A 1224 10.43 -49.89 -23.41
N ARG A 1225 10.91 -50.68 -22.43
CA ARG A 1225 11.37 -52.06 -22.63
C ARG A 1225 10.29 -53.00 -23.19
N ASN A 1226 9.02 -52.70 -22.92
CA ASN A 1226 7.86 -53.48 -23.36
C ASN A 1226 7.14 -52.86 -24.58
N GLY A 1227 7.78 -51.88 -25.24
CA GLY A 1227 7.18 -51.06 -26.30
C GLY A 1227 6.38 -49.87 -25.74
N ILE A 1228 6.15 -48.86 -26.58
CA ILE A 1228 5.53 -47.59 -26.15
C ILE A 1228 4.06 -47.72 -25.75
N GLU A 1229 3.32 -48.63 -26.39
CA GLU A 1229 1.91 -48.89 -26.08
C GLU A 1229 1.72 -49.49 -24.69
N ASN A 1230 2.75 -50.18 -24.18
CA ASN A 1230 2.77 -50.81 -22.85
C ASN A 1230 3.71 -50.07 -21.88
N ALA A 1231 4.14 -48.85 -22.21
CA ALA A 1231 4.95 -48.05 -21.31
C ALA A 1231 4.12 -47.70 -20.08
N ASP A 1232 4.66 -47.97 -18.89
CA ASP A 1232 4.04 -47.59 -17.62
C ASP A 1232 4.87 -46.48 -16.94
N PRO A 1233 4.45 -45.21 -17.06
CA PRO A 1233 5.11 -44.10 -16.38
C PRO A 1233 5.15 -44.21 -14.85
N THR A 1234 4.34 -45.09 -14.23
CA THR A 1234 4.40 -45.33 -12.78
C THR A 1234 5.64 -46.14 -12.36
N GLU A 1235 6.37 -46.72 -13.31
CA GLU A 1235 7.64 -47.40 -13.06
C GLU A 1235 8.85 -46.44 -13.10
N THR A 1236 8.64 -45.13 -13.22
CA THR A 1236 9.73 -44.14 -13.36
C THR A 1236 10.75 -44.22 -12.23
N ALA A 1237 10.30 -44.37 -11.00
CA ALA A 1237 11.20 -44.51 -9.85
C ALA A 1237 12.06 -45.77 -9.92
N GLU A 1238 11.49 -46.88 -10.42
CA GLU A 1238 12.21 -48.14 -10.61
C GLU A 1238 13.21 -48.02 -11.76
N ALA A 1239 12.80 -47.34 -12.84
CA ALA A 1239 13.67 -47.03 -13.97
C ALA A 1239 14.89 -46.22 -13.53
N LEU A 1240 14.70 -45.21 -12.67
CA LEU A 1240 15.79 -44.43 -12.09
C LEU A 1240 16.68 -45.29 -11.18
N PHE A 1241 16.07 -46.09 -10.30
CA PHE A 1241 16.80 -46.99 -9.40
C PHE A 1241 17.71 -47.96 -10.15
N GLU A 1242 17.21 -48.62 -11.19
CA GLU A 1242 18.00 -49.54 -12.02
C GLU A 1242 19.08 -48.79 -12.82
N ALA A 1243 18.79 -47.60 -13.32
CA ALA A 1243 19.77 -46.75 -14.00
C ALA A 1243 20.92 -46.32 -13.07
N ILE A 1244 20.62 -45.96 -11.82
CA ILE A 1244 21.60 -45.64 -10.78
C ILE A 1244 22.44 -46.87 -10.44
N LYS A 1245 21.82 -48.02 -10.19
CA LYS A 1245 22.49 -49.28 -9.85
C LYS A 1245 23.46 -49.72 -10.95
N GLU A 1246 23.06 -49.62 -12.22
CA GLU A 1246 23.94 -49.91 -13.36
C GLU A 1246 25.09 -48.89 -13.48
N THR A 1247 24.84 -47.62 -13.18
CA THR A 1247 25.86 -46.57 -13.22
C THR A 1247 26.91 -46.76 -12.13
N ARG A 1248 26.49 -47.14 -10.90
CA ARG A 1248 27.40 -47.43 -9.78
C ARG A 1248 28.31 -48.63 -10.03
N LYS A 1249 27.87 -49.65 -10.78
CA LYS A 1249 28.74 -50.78 -11.21
C LYS A 1249 29.97 -50.32 -11.99
N ARG A 1250 29.94 -49.12 -12.59
CA ARG A 1250 31.07 -48.53 -13.32
C ARG A 1250 32.02 -47.70 -12.43
N LYS A 1251 31.86 -47.75 -11.10
CA LYS A 1251 32.64 -47.00 -10.11
C LYS A 1251 32.65 -45.48 -10.35
N ILE A 1252 31.50 -44.93 -10.75
CA ILE A 1252 31.30 -43.48 -10.83
C ILE A 1252 31.28 -42.89 -9.41
N PRO A 1253 31.95 -41.75 -9.16
CA PRO A 1253 31.93 -41.06 -7.87
C PRO A 1253 30.50 -40.79 -7.36
N LEU A 1254 30.32 -40.81 -6.04
CA LEU A 1254 29.02 -40.60 -5.39
C LEU A 1254 28.45 -39.22 -5.71
N ALA A 1255 29.29 -38.18 -5.77
CA ALA A 1255 28.87 -36.81 -6.05
C ALA A 1255 28.11 -36.66 -7.38
N TYR A 1256 28.28 -37.59 -8.32
CA TYR A 1256 27.57 -37.57 -9.61
C TYR A 1256 26.32 -38.44 -9.66
N VAL A 1257 26.12 -39.34 -8.69
CA VAL A 1257 24.98 -40.26 -8.65
C VAL A 1257 23.94 -39.82 -7.62
N VAL A 1258 24.41 -39.37 -6.46
CA VAL A 1258 23.60 -38.85 -5.34
C VAL A 1258 22.66 -37.69 -5.73
N PRO A 1259 22.96 -36.82 -6.72
CA PRO A 1259 22.04 -35.75 -7.06
C PRO A 1259 20.70 -36.22 -7.63
N TYR A 1260 20.64 -37.41 -8.25
CA TYR A 1260 19.43 -37.87 -8.95
C TYR A 1260 18.37 -38.36 -7.97
N ILE A 1261 17.21 -37.70 -7.99
CA ILE A 1261 16.05 -38.07 -7.19
C ILE A 1261 14.80 -38.26 -8.04
N HIS A 1262 13.86 -39.03 -7.49
CA HIS A 1262 12.51 -39.17 -8.01
C HIS A 1262 11.53 -38.48 -7.07
N LEU A 1263 10.59 -37.71 -7.61
CA LEU A 1263 9.45 -37.14 -6.89
C LEU A 1263 8.14 -37.68 -7.47
N GLY A 1264 7.24 -38.16 -6.62
CA GLY A 1264 5.87 -38.55 -7.02
C GLY A 1264 5.64 -40.06 -7.00
N ILE A 1265 4.79 -40.56 -7.90
CA ILE A 1265 4.30 -41.95 -7.89
C ILE A 1265 5.04 -42.87 -8.84
#